data_AF-A0A7Y5WY58-F1
#
_entry.id   AF-A0A7Y5WY58-F1
#
_cell.length_a   1.000
_cell.length_b   1.000
_cell.length_c   1.000
_cell.angle_alpha   90.00
_cell.angle_beta   90.00
_cell.angle_gamma   90.00
#
_symmetry.space_group_name_H-M   'P 1'
#
loop_
_entity.id
_entity.type
_entity.pdbx_description
1 polymer ?
#
loop_
_entity_poly.entity_id
_entity_poly.type
_entity_poly.pdbx_seq_one_letter_code
_entity_poly.pdbx_strand_id
1 'polypeptide(L)'
;MIVIRSALRHGVVRAALVIGVVLAYGVGLWMTLLRHFEGGHHHGGPSLLVHWLGAATIALPFVILSVGSALALARSLTGREHHSLFARRAVAAAAAAPAASLAFAAAYPARVWLFGASEVDALPPPVRIARDTLLSLAIALPVAALGASLALREGRARHVARVRLVALAGAACLAAALGGSVHAADPGPGAPCPVGAPVKSFDVQAINVDITLNRFGDHDPTGKMYVLSNRVGDVRAEEHAPLPNRVSTGLREDPIQALVIRANEGDCVQINFTNNASGGPFGVHIDGLSFESGSSGDEVGQNFPSDVALGASRMYRYFVPNDPTLEGAHYMRPGPGNRQAVAHGLFGVLAVEPPGSSYLNVTTGAPLESGWEASIVPGNGRPAFREFVQIYHEVGDEDFLISTKDGDFVPQVDPFTTSYRPDARAMNYRSEAFMNRLAQAPEQESQGYGSYTFGDPATPMMRGYLKDPTKIRLVHGGGEMFHVFHLHGGGDRWRFNPLADPTNDYGKTGLNKQAIETSQSTRLDSQAIGPGESYNLEIEGGAGAVQQAAGDFLYHCHIAEHYISGMWSFWRVYNTKQPDLAPLPDRVPPPDAVDSSQLIGKTFNGTTISAGYLDCWIRQQLPPQGVPHSDQDSSVWNWTTAPSNPQIYLGEPEDKGPWPDLPNLSAAHPGSLITDLAPGQIVSTPSGDRPKIMFDPTNGRPAWPLMRPHIGDRPPFSGNGHTGAPWLGETGNVPIPNGPSVNPYAGRNDGLCPNSAPLRKFNVVAITLPIKNTKTLTDPTGMIYTLAQDKDGVYAGTKPAQPLAIRSNIGDCDAVTLTSEETDATQASGFAKVNMHIHHVQFDPNASDGVITGMSYEQSVRPYKAEDPTLTAAAAV
;
A
#
# COMPACT_ATOMS: atom_id res chain seq x y z
N MET A 1 64.19 -38.71 49.50
CA MET A 1 64.72 -40.10 49.45
C MET A 1 64.01 -40.88 50.55
N ILE A 2 63.46 -42.09 50.28
CA ILE A 2 62.42 -42.84 51.06
C ILE A 2 61.01 -42.53 50.49
N VAL A 3 60.20 -43.38 49.83
CA VAL A 3 60.21 -44.81 49.44
C VAL A 3 59.68 -44.90 47.98
N ILE A 4 60.53 -45.30 47.04
CA ILE A 4 60.10 -45.82 45.73
C ILE A 4 60.31 -47.33 45.81
N ARG A 5 59.23 -48.11 45.90
CA ARG A 5 59.09 -49.44 45.25
C ARG A 5 57.73 -50.07 45.54
N SER A 6 57.18 -50.66 44.47
CA SER A 6 56.10 -51.66 44.42
C SER A 6 54.67 -51.16 44.28
N ALA A 7 54.22 -50.97 43.02
CA ALA A 7 53.09 -51.73 42.44
C ALA A 7 52.50 -51.10 41.14
N LEU A 8 53.30 -50.54 40.22
CA LEU A 8 52.87 -50.49 38.81
C LEU A 8 52.97 -51.91 38.24
N ARG A 9 51.96 -52.73 38.56
CA ARG A 9 51.77 -54.05 37.97
C ARG A 9 51.78 -53.87 36.44
N HIS A 10 52.62 -54.62 35.73
CA HIS A 10 52.82 -54.56 34.27
C HIS A 10 51.51 -54.45 33.44
N GLY A 11 50.37 -54.91 33.96
CA GLY A 11 49.06 -54.77 33.33
C GLY A 11 48.48 -53.35 33.25
N VAL A 12 48.71 -52.45 34.23
CA VAL A 12 48.14 -51.07 34.19
C VAL A 12 48.88 -50.21 33.18
N VAL A 13 50.22 -50.29 33.17
CA VAL A 13 51.07 -49.57 32.20
C VAL A 13 50.73 -50.02 30.78
N ARG A 14 50.59 -51.33 30.56
CA ARG A 14 50.21 -51.88 29.25
C ARG A 14 48.82 -51.43 28.83
N ALA A 15 47.85 -51.43 29.75
CA ALA A 15 46.50 -50.96 29.46
C ALA A 15 46.46 -49.45 29.17
N ALA A 16 47.20 -48.63 29.93
CA ALA A 16 47.31 -47.20 29.72
C ALA A 16 47.96 -46.85 28.37
N LEU A 17 48.98 -47.61 27.94
CA LEU A 17 49.59 -47.43 26.63
C LEU A 17 48.63 -47.78 25.49
N VAL A 18 47.96 -48.94 25.56
CA VAL A 18 47.04 -49.38 24.50
C VAL A 18 45.81 -48.48 24.43
N ILE A 19 45.18 -48.18 25.56
CA ILE A 19 43.98 -47.34 25.63
C ILE A 19 44.34 -45.89 25.29
N GLY A 20 45.46 -45.38 25.81
CA GLY A 20 45.93 -44.01 25.57
C GLY A 20 46.29 -43.73 24.11
N VAL A 21 46.97 -44.66 23.42
CA VAL A 21 47.26 -44.53 21.98
C VAL A 21 45.96 -44.51 21.16
N VAL A 22 45.08 -45.48 21.41
CA VAL A 22 43.80 -45.58 20.69
C VAL A 22 42.95 -44.33 20.90
N LEU A 23 42.92 -43.78 22.12
CA LEU A 23 42.19 -42.55 22.42
C LEU A 23 42.83 -41.32 21.81
N ALA A 24 44.14 -41.14 21.89
CA ALA A 24 44.81 -39.96 21.34
C ALA A 24 44.60 -39.83 19.82
N TYR A 25 44.70 -40.94 19.09
CA TYR A 25 44.49 -40.93 17.64
C TYR A 25 43.01 -40.96 17.24
N GLY A 26 42.14 -41.66 17.98
CA GLY A 26 40.70 -41.68 17.71
C GLY A 26 40.04 -40.33 17.99
N VAL A 27 40.32 -39.72 19.15
CA VAL A 27 39.88 -38.36 19.46
C VAL A 27 40.51 -37.35 18.52
N GLY A 28 41.79 -37.52 18.18
CA GLY A 28 42.45 -36.63 17.23
C GLY A 28 41.86 -36.64 15.84
N LEU A 29 41.45 -37.80 15.34
CA LEU A 29 40.81 -37.90 14.02
C LEU A 29 39.47 -37.19 14.05
N TRP A 30 38.66 -37.47 15.06
CA TRP A 30 37.35 -36.87 15.26
C TRP A 30 37.40 -35.35 15.35
N MET A 31 38.28 -34.81 16.20
CA MET A 31 38.42 -33.35 16.36
C MET A 31 38.97 -32.68 15.10
N THR A 32 39.79 -33.37 14.32
CA THR A 32 40.30 -32.84 13.04
C THR A 32 39.19 -32.83 11.98
N LEU A 33 38.34 -33.86 11.94
CA LEU A 33 37.19 -33.93 11.04
C LEU A 33 36.10 -32.91 11.40
N LEU A 34 35.78 -32.74 12.69
CA LEU A 34 34.84 -31.72 13.16
C LEU A 34 35.25 -30.33 12.67
N ARG A 35 36.51 -29.96 12.90
CA ARG A 35 37.05 -28.68 12.44
C ARG A 35 37.08 -28.56 10.91
N HIS A 36 37.22 -29.67 10.19
CA HIS A 36 37.12 -29.69 8.73
C HIS A 36 35.72 -29.35 8.24
N PHE A 37 34.70 -29.95 8.86
CA PHE A 37 33.30 -29.68 8.53
C PHE A 37 32.82 -28.30 9.00
N GLU A 38 33.43 -27.73 10.03
CA GLU A 38 33.19 -26.36 10.52
C GLU A 38 33.87 -25.27 9.66
N GLY A 39 34.51 -25.62 8.54
CA GLY A 39 35.14 -24.66 7.62
C GLY A 39 36.53 -24.18 8.04
N GLY A 40 37.17 -24.82 9.03
CA GLY A 40 38.46 -24.43 9.59
C GLY A 40 39.70 -24.72 8.72
N HIS A 41 39.58 -24.71 7.39
CA HIS A 41 40.71 -24.93 6.47
C HIS A 41 41.15 -23.67 5.74
N HIS A 42 42.41 -23.31 5.91
CA HIS A 42 43.08 -22.28 5.11
C HIS A 42 43.55 -22.85 3.77
N HIS A 43 43.31 -22.12 2.67
CA HIS A 43 43.93 -22.43 1.38
C HIS A 43 45.46 -22.40 1.52
N GLY A 44 46.13 -23.55 1.29
CA GLY A 44 47.59 -23.70 1.43
C GLY A 44 48.09 -24.39 2.71
N GLY A 45 47.19 -24.85 3.60
CA GLY A 45 47.57 -25.60 4.82
C GLY A 45 47.97 -27.08 4.58
N PRO A 46 48.58 -27.75 5.59
CA PRO A 46 48.95 -29.16 5.48
C PRO A 46 47.71 -30.06 5.32
N SER A 47 47.87 -31.20 4.65
CA SER A 47 46.77 -32.13 4.37
C SER A 47 46.07 -32.60 5.65
N LEU A 48 44.81 -33.01 5.52
CA LEU A 48 43.99 -33.52 6.64
C LEU A 48 44.72 -34.61 7.45
N LEU A 49 45.46 -35.48 6.76
CA LEU A 49 46.26 -36.54 7.37
C LEU A 49 47.40 -35.98 8.25
N VAL A 50 48.09 -34.95 7.78
CA VAL A 50 49.19 -34.31 8.52
C VAL A 50 48.64 -33.55 9.74
N HIS A 51 47.50 -32.87 9.59
CA HIS A 51 46.82 -32.21 10.71
C HIS A 51 46.39 -33.20 11.80
N TRP A 52 45.76 -34.31 11.40
CA TRP A 52 45.33 -35.34 12.33
C TRP A 52 46.51 -35.96 13.08
N LEU A 53 47.53 -36.44 12.34
CA LEU A 53 48.68 -37.11 12.94
C LEU A 53 49.47 -36.15 13.84
N GLY A 54 49.63 -34.88 13.44
CA GLY A 54 50.27 -33.86 14.25
C GLY A 54 49.53 -33.62 15.56
N ALA A 55 48.22 -33.34 15.50
CA ALA A 55 47.39 -33.11 16.67
C ALA A 55 47.40 -34.30 17.65
N ALA A 56 47.21 -35.52 17.13
CA ALA A 56 47.20 -36.74 17.92
C ALA A 56 48.56 -37.01 18.60
N THR A 57 49.67 -36.83 17.87
CA THR A 57 51.02 -37.11 18.37
C THR A 57 51.41 -36.17 19.51
N ILE A 58 51.04 -34.88 19.43
CA ILE A 58 51.37 -33.89 20.47
C ILE A 58 50.58 -34.17 21.76
N ALA A 59 49.31 -34.57 21.66
CA ALA A 59 48.50 -34.88 22.84
C ALA A 59 48.81 -36.26 23.44
N LEU A 60 49.43 -37.16 22.68
CA LEU A 60 49.71 -38.54 23.08
C LEU A 60 50.35 -38.69 24.48
N PRO A 61 51.43 -37.99 24.84
CA PRO A 61 52.03 -38.13 26.17
C PRO A 61 51.08 -37.68 27.30
N PHE A 62 50.35 -36.59 27.10
CA PHE A 62 49.38 -36.07 28.07
C PHE A 62 48.20 -37.02 28.25
N VAL A 63 47.70 -37.59 27.14
CA VAL A 63 46.61 -38.57 27.14
C VAL A 63 47.04 -39.86 27.83
N ILE A 64 48.22 -40.42 27.54
CA ILE A 64 48.72 -41.65 28.17
C ILE A 64 48.88 -41.44 29.69
N LEU A 65 49.45 -40.31 30.13
CA LEU A 65 49.63 -40.01 31.55
C LEU A 65 48.30 -39.85 32.28
N SER A 66 47.36 -39.13 31.67
CA SER A 66 46.04 -38.88 32.27
C SER A 66 45.20 -40.15 32.34
N VAL A 67 45.19 -40.95 31.26
CA VAL A 67 44.54 -42.26 31.23
C VAL A 67 45.20 -43.22 32.24
N GLY A 68 46.52 -43.25 32.33
CA GLY A 68 47.22 -44.08 33.30
C GLY A 68 46.86 -43.73 34.74
N SER A 69 46.78 -42.44 35.05
CA SER A 69 46.37 -41.93 36.37
C SER A 69 44.91 -42.28 36.68
N ALA A 70 44.01 -42.09 35.70
CA ALA A 70 42.60 -42.42 35.85
C ALA A 70 42.36 -43.93 36.03
N LEU A 71 43.09 -44.77 35.30
CA LEU A 71 43.01 -46.24 35.45
C LEU A 71 43.59 -46.71 36.79
N ALA A 72 44.66 -46.07 37.28
CA ALA A 72 45.21 -46.36 38.60
C ALA A 72 44.22 -45.97 39.72
N LEU A 73 43.60 -44.80 39.60
CA LEU A 73 42.59 -44.30 40.53
C LEU A 73 41.33 -45.18 40.52
N ALA A 74 40.81 -45.51 39.34
CA ALA A 74 39.66 -46.41 39.19
C ALA A 74 39.95 -47.76 39.85
N ARG A 75 41.16 -48.30 39.67
CA ARG A 75 41.58 -49.55 40.30
C ARG A 75 41.71 -49.45 41.83
N SER A 76 42.13 -48.30 42.38
CA SER A 76 42.15 -48.11 43.84
C SER A 76 40.76 -47.99 44.43
N LEU A 77 39.81 -47.40 43.69
CA LEU A 77 38.44 -47.18 44.14
C LEU A 77 37.58 -48.46 44.06
N THR A 78 37.80 -49.32 43.07
CA THR A 78 37.01 -50.56 42.90
C THR A 78 37.53 -51.77 43.70
N GLY A 79 38.63 -51.65 44.45
CA GLY A 79 39.19 -52.76 45.24
C GLY A 79 39.66 -53.98 44.41
N ARG A 80 40.04 -55.06 45.11
CA ARG A 80 40.50 -56.35 44.52
C ARG A 80 39.37 -57.36 44.30
N GLU A 81 38.13 -56.92 44.13
CA GLU A 81 37.02 -57.85 43.95
C GLU A 81 37.00 -58.52 42.56
N HIS A 82 36.42 -59.72 42.50
CA HIS A 82 36.25 -60.54 41.30
C HIS A 82 35.18 -59.94 40.36
N HIS A 83 35.47 -58.78 39.78
CA HIS A 83 34.63 -58.20 38.73
C HIS A 83 34.73 -59.00 37.43
N SER A 84 33.59 -59.21 36.77
CA SER A 84 33.54 -59.79 35.42
C SER A 84 34.42 -59.00 34.44
N LEU A 85 34.94 -59.64 33.40
CA LEU A 85 35.77 -58.97 32.38
C LEU A 85 35.02 -57.78 31.76
N PHE A 86 33.71 -57.89 31.61
CA PHE A 86 32.83 -56.81 31.16
C PHE A 86 32.88 -55.61 32.11
N ALA A 87 32.69 -55.82 33.42
CA ALA A 87 32.74 -54.75 34.41
C ALA A 87 34.12 -54.06 34.44
N ARG A 88 35.21 -54.82 34.29
CA ARG A 88 36.58 -54.25 34.23
C ARG A 88 36.81 -53.39 32.99
N ARG A 89 36.25 -53.80 31.84
CA ARG A 89 36.31 -53.01 30.59
C ARG A 89 35.44 -51.76 30.67
N ALA A 90 34.25 -51.86 31.22
CA ALA A 90 33.35 -50.73 31.44
C ALA A 90 33.98 -49.68 32.39
N VAL A 91 34.53 -50.11 33.53
CA VAL A 91 35.23 -49.23 34.47
C VAL A 91 36.45 -48.58 33.82
N ALA A 92 37.24 -49.35 33.06
CA ALA A 92 38.40 -48.81 32.35
C ALA A 92 38.00 -47.76 31.29
N ALA A 93 36.93 -48.00 30.54
CA ALA A 93 36.43 -47.07 29.53
C ALA A 93 35.86 -45.79 30.16
N ALA A 94 35.05 -45.94 31.22
CA ALA A 94 34.45 -44.81 31.95
C ALA A 94 35.49 -43.92 32.63
N ALA A 95 36.62 -44.47 33.08
CA ALA A 95 37.73 -43.70 33.64
C ALA A 95 38.63 -43.09 32.55
N ALA A 96 38.93 -43.83 31.47
CA ALA A 96 39.87 -43.39 30.46
C ALA A 96 39.31 -42.34 29.50
N ALA A 97 38.02 -42.41 29.14
CA ALA A 97 37.44 -41.49 28.16
C ALA A 97 37.41 -40.02 28.62
N PRO A 98 36.92 -39.66 29.82
CA PRO A 98 36.96 -38.28 30.31
C PRO A 98 38.38 -37.77 30.48
N ALA A 99 39.29 -38.61 30.99
CA ALA A 99 40.69 -38.25 31.19
C ALA A 99 41.41 -37.97 29.87
N ALA A 100 41.14 -38.77 28.83
CA ALA A 100 41.70 -38.54 27.50
C ALA A 100 41.12 -37.29 26.83
N SER A 101 39.80 -37.08 26.92
CA SER A 101 39.13 -35.90 26.38
C SER A 101 39.69 -34.61 26.97
N LEU A 102 39.77 -34.53 28.29
CA LEU A 102 40.30 -33.36 28.98
C LEU A 102 41.79 -33.12 28.65
N ALA A 103 42.59 -34.19 28.66
CA ALA A 103 44.02 -34.08 28.33
C ALA A 103 44.26 -33.66 26.87
N PHE A 104 43.43 -34.13 25.95
CA PHE A 104 43.52 -33.77 24.54
C PHE A 104 43.12 -32.31 24.30
N ALA A 105 42.06 -31.83 24.95
CA ALA A 105 41.63 -30.43 24.90
C ALA A 105 42.66 -29.49 25.56
N ALA A 106 43.19 -29.89 26.72
CA ALA A 106 44.21 -29.12 27.45
C ALA A 106 45.58 -29.10 26.76
N ALA A 107 45.86 -30.04 25.85
CA ALA A 107 47.10 -30.06 25.07
C ALA A 107 47.10 -29.03 23.91
N TYR A 108 45.98 -28.36 23.65
CA TYR A 108 45.85 -27.39 22.56
C TYR A 108 46.88 -26.23 22.58
N PRO A 109 47.16 -25.57 23.73
CA PRO A 109 48.17 -24.50 23.78
C PRO A 109 49.57 -24.98 23.36
N ALA A 110 49.94 -26.22 23.68
CA ALA A 110 51.21 -26.80 23.24
C ALA A 110 51.26 -27.02 21.72
N ARG A 111 50.12 -27.27 21.08
CA ARG A 111 50.02 -27.37 19.60
C ARG A 111 50.19 -26.03 18.93
N VAL A 112 49.54 -25.00 19.48
CA VAL A 112 49.66 -23.62 18.99
C VAL A 112 51.11 -23.16 19.09
N TRP A 113 51.76 -23.40 20.23
CA TRP A 113 53.15 -23.04 20.45
C TRP A 113 54.14 -23.78 19.52
N LEU A 114 53.93 -25.07 19.27
CA LEU A 114 54.84 -25.88 18.44
C LEU A 114 54.67 -25.69 16.93
N PHE A 115 53.45 -25.38 16.44
CA PHE A 115 53.13 -25.43 15.01
C PHE A 115 52.40 -24.20 14.47
N GLY A 116 52.21 -23.14 15.28
CA GLY A 116 51.66 -21.88 14.82
C GLY A 116 50.25 -21.98 14.24
N ALA A 117 49.39 -22.82 14.82
CA ALA A 117 48.00 -22.94 14.38
C ALA A 117 47.29 -21.57 14.50
N SER A 118 46.80 -21.03 13.38
CA SER A 118 46.08 -19.76 13.28
C SER A 118 44.71 -19.82 13.95
N GLU A 119 44.36 -18.75 14.68
CA GLU A 119 43.12 -18.62 15.44
C GLU A 119 41.92 -18.26 14.53
N VAL A 120 40.79 -18.93 14.75
CA VAL A 120 39.45 -18.42 14.37
C VAL A 120 38.44 -18.50 15.55
N ASP A 121 38.85 -19.02 16.72
CA ASP A 121 37.95 -19.22 17.86
C ASP A 121 38.12 -18.12 18.94
N ALA A 122 37.15 -17.20 19.05
CA ALA A 122 37.10 -16.09 20.02
C ALA A 122 36.82 -16.51 21.49
N LEU A 123 36.96 -17.80 21.84
CA LEU A 123 36.60 -18.30 23.17
C LEU A 123 37.76 -18.22 24.18
N PRO A 124 37.50 -17.75 25.43
CA PRO A 124 38.49 -17.83 26.51
C PRO A 124 38.98 -19.27 26.74
N PRO A 125 40.26 -19.48 27.12
CA PRO A 125 40.84 -20.82 27.26
C PRO A 125 40.02 -21.82 28.11
N PRO A 126 39.41 -21.43 29.25
CA PRO A 126 38.59 -22.36 30.05
C PRO A 126 37.33 -22.84 29.30
N VAL A 127 36.67 -21.94 28.57
CA VAL A 127 35.44 -22.22 27.83
C VAL A 127 35.74 -23.12 26.63
N ARG A 128 36.84 -22.85 25.93
CA ARG A 128 37.31 -23.70 24.83
C ARG A 128 37.69 -25.10 25.29
N ILE A 129 38.41 -25.22 26.41
CA ILE A 129 38.77 -26.54 26.97
C ILE A 129 37.50 -27.31 27.36
N ALA A 130 36.50 -26.64 27.96
CA ALA A 130 35.23 -27.28 28.31
C ALA A 130 34.47 -27.77 27.07
N ARG A 131 34.32 -26.91 26.04
CA ARG A 131 33.70 -27.26 24.76
C ARG A 131 34.40 -28.45 24.10
N ASP A 132 35.71 -28.35 23.89
CA ASP A 132 36.48 -29.37 23.19
C ASP A 132 36.51 -30.69 23.99
N THR A 133 36.47 -30.64 25.33
CA THR A 133 36.35 -31.83 26.19
C THR A 133 35.00 -32.54 26.00
N LEU A 134 33.90 -31.79 25.93
CA LEU A 134 32.56 -32.35 25.71
C LEU A 134 32.44 -32.95 24.30
N LEU A 135 32.90 -32.24 23.28
CA LEU A 135 32.89 -32.71 21.89
C LEU A 135 33.74 -33.96 21.69
N SER A 136 34.92 -34.03 22.33
CA SER A 136 35.76 -35.22 22.26
C SER A 136 35.24 -36.39 23.08
N LEU A 137 34.47 -36.15 24.16
CA LEU A 137 33.94 -37.21 25.01
C LEU A 137 32.97 -38.13 24.26
N ALA A 138 32.21 -37.57 23.31
CA ALA A 138 31.28 -38.32 22.48
C ALA A 138 31.96 -39.47 21.70
N ILE A 139 33.18 -39.25 21.19
CA ILE A 139 33.96 -40.29 20.52
C ILE A 139 34.88 -41.05 21.48
N ALA A 140 35.34 -40.42 22.55
CA ALA A 140 36.27 -41.04 23.50
C ALA A 140 35.65 -42.25 24.21
N LEU A 141 34.35 -42.22 24.52
CA LEU A 141 33.65 -43.35 25.17
C LEU A 141 33.67 -44.65 24.34
N PRO A 142 33.19 -44.67 23.07
CA PRO A 142 33.24 -45.88 22.25
C PRO A 142 34.69 -46.31 21.93
N VAL A 143 35.61 -45.35 21.72
CA VAL A 143 37.03 -45.63 21.45
C VAL A 143 37.71 -46.22 22.70
N ALA A 144 37.36 -45.76 23.90
CA ALA A 144 37.89 -46.30 25.16
C ALA A 144 37.35 -47.72 25.43
N ALA A 145 36.09 -48.00 25.09
CA ALA A 145 35.53 -49.34 25.18
C ALA A 145 36.25 -50.34 24.24
N LEU A 146 36.58 -49.91 23.02
CA LEU A 146 37.41 -50.67 22.08
C LEU A 146 38.82 -50.89 22.64
N GLY A 147 39.47 -49.82 23.10
CA GLY A 147 40.81 -49.86 23.70
C GLY A 147 40.88 -50.78 24.91
N ALA A 148 39.89 -50.73 25.81
CA ALA A 148 39.79 -51.58 26.98
C ALA A 148 39.60 -53.06 26.58
N SER A 149 38.87 -53.32 25.50
CA SER A 149 38.68 -54.67 24.95
C SER A 149 39.97 -55.25 24.37
N LEU A 150 40.85 -54.40 23.81
CA LEU A 150 42.17 -54.78 23.30
C LEU A 150 43.21 -54.95 24.42
N ALA A 151 43.17 -54.07 25.43
CA ALA A 151 44.10 -54.04 26.55
C ALA A 151 43.85 -55.16 27.58
N LEU A 152 42.59 -55.52 27.81
CA LEU A 152 42.16 -56.48 28.83
C LEU A 152 41.65 -57.75 28.13
N ARG A 153 42.57 -58.67 27.80
CA ARG A 153 42.28 -59.98 27.17
C ARG A 153 42.25 -61.12 28.18
N GLU A 154 41.35 -62.08 27.98
CA GLU A 154 41.38 -63.42 28.60
C GLU A 154 42.28 -64.38 27.79
N GLY A 155 42.83 -65.39 28.47
CA GLY A 155 43.51 -66.52 27.83
C GLY A 155 42.58 -67.24 26.85
N ARG A 156 43.15 -67.74 25.74
CA ARG A 156 42.46 -68.35 24.59
C ARG A 156 41.22 -69.19 24.96
N ALA A 157 40.04 -68.73 24.56
CA ALA A 157 38.93 -69.59 24.14
C ALA A 157 38.17 -68.91 23.00
N ARG A 158 37.93 -69.65 21.93
CA ARG A 158 37.12 -69.24 20.77
C ARG A 158 35.65 -69.19 21.19
N HIS A 159 35.00 -68.04 21.06
CA HIS A 159 33.57 -67.99 20.80
C HIS A 159 33.21 -66.83 19.87
N VAL A 160 32.76 -67.21 18.68
CA VAL A 160 31.97 -66.40 17.77
C VAL A 160 30.55 -66.37 18.34
N ALA A 161 30.03 -65.19 18.70
CA ALA A 161 28.64 -64.78 18.48
C ALA A 161 28.34 -63.44 19.18
N ARG A 162 27.79 -62.51 18.37
CA ARG A 162 26.89 -61.40 18.73
C ARG A 162 27.45 -60.30 19.65
N VAL A 163 28.07 -59.29 19.02
CA VAL A 163 28.06 -57.90 19.52
C VAL A 163 27.17 -57.08 18.58
N ARG A 164 25.85 -57.14 18.83
CA ARG A 164 24.90 -56.13 18.36
C ARG A 164 24.34 -55.48 19.62
N LEU A 165 25.05 -54.49 20.20
CA LEU A 165 24.44 -53.47 21.09
C LEU A 165 25.36 -52.33 21.58
N VAL A 166 26.50 -52.03 20.95
CA VAL A 166 27.38 -50.91 21.40
C VAL A 166 27.45 -49.74 20.39
N ALA A 167 26.91 -49.91 19.19
CA ALA A 167 26.89 -48.84 18.18
C ALA A 167 25.72 -47.85 18.31
N LEU A 168 24.69 -48.16 19.10
CA LEU A 168 23.46 -47.33 19.20
C LEU A 168 23.42 -46.39 20.43
N ALA A 169 24.23 -46.64 21.46
CA ALA A 169 24.32 -45.72 22.61
C ALA A 169 25.28 -44.54 22.36
N GLY A 170 26.26 -44.69 21.45
CA GLY A 170 27.17 -43.62 21.04
C GLY A 170 26.51 -42.57 20.14
N ALA A 171 25.53 -42.98 19.33
CA ALA A 171 24.78 -42.06 18.46
C ALA A 171 23.78 -41.18 19.24
N ALA A 172 23.18 -41.70 20.32
CA ALA A 172 22.22 -40.93 21.13
C ALA A 172 22.87 -39.81 21.97
N CYS A 173 24.13 -40.00 22.42
CA CYS A 173 24.87 -38.93 23.11
C CYS A 173 25.49 -37.90 22.14
N LEU A 174 25.66 -38.25 20.85
CA LEU A 174 26.12 -37.32 19.82
C LEU A 174 25.03 -36.28 19.48
N ALA A 175 23.76 -36.68 19.51
CA ALA A 175 22.63 -35.76 19.29
C ALA A 175 22.39 -34.80 20.46
N ALA A 176 22.62 -35.24 21.71
CA ALA A 176 22.38 -34.41 22.90
C ALA A 176 23.48 -33.37 23.17
N ALA A 177 24.73 -33.61 22.74
CA ALA A 177 25.84 -32.66 22.90
C ALA A 177 25.96 -31.64 21.74
N LEU A 178 25.32 -31.90 20.60
CA LEU A 178 25.23 -30.97 19.46
C LEU A 178 24.02 -30.01 19.55
N GLY A 179 23.11 -30.19 20.52
CA GLY A 179 21.94 -29.33 20.72
C GLY A 179 22.22 -28.07 21.58
N GLY A 180 23.44 -27.91 22.08
CA GLY A 180 23.87 -26.67 22.71
C GLY A 180 24.28 -25.67 21.64
N SER A 181 23.31 -25.14 20.88
CA SER A 181 23.52 -23.98 20.04
C SER A 181 23.99 -22.85 20.94
N VAL A 182 25.30 -22.61 20.99
CA VAL A 182 25.80 -21.28 21.31
C VAL A 182 25.22 -20.41 20.21
N HIS A 183 24.05 -19.81 20.45
CA HIS A 183 23.52 -18.82 19.54
C HIS A 183 24.63 -17.78 19.43
N ALA A 184 25.13 -17.56 18.21
CA ALA A 184 25.94 -16.40 17.93
C ALA A 184 25.22 -15.19 18.53
N ALA A 185 25.97 -14.26 19.12
CA ALA A 185 25.38 -13.02 19.61
C ALA A 185 24.53 -12.43 18.48
N ASP A 186 23.31 -11.97 18.82
CA ASP A 186 22.41 -11.33 17.88
C ASP A 186 23.24 -10.36 17.01
N PRO A 187 23.30 -10.55 15.68
CA PRO A 187 24.11 -9.69 14.80
C PRO A 187 23.64 -8.23 14.83
N GLY A 188 22.50 -7.95 15.48
CA GLY A 188 21.87 -6.66 15.49
C GLY A 188 21.38 -6.30 14.09
N PRO A 189 21.27 -5.02 13.76
CA PRO A 189 20.76 -4.56 12.46
C PRO A 189 21.78 -4.68 11.30
N GLY A 190 23.05 -4.96 11.61
CA GLY A 190 24.16 -4.83 10.66
C GLY A 190 24.58 -3.38 10.37
N ALA A 191 25.46 -3.21 9.38
CA ALA A 191 25.96 -1.93 8.89
C ALA A 191 25.84 -1.80 7.35
N PRO A 192 24.62 -1.90 6.78
CA PRO A 192 24.42 -1.78 5.34
C PRO A 192 24.69 -0.36 4.81
N CYS A 193 24.69 0.65 5.69
CA CYS A 193 24.84 2.05 5.32
C CYS A 193 26.32 2.45 5.20
N PRO A 194 26.72 3.19 4.14
CA PRO A 194 28.05 3.78 4.03
C PRO A 194 28.37 4.75 5.17
N VAL A 195 29.65 4.89 5.49
CA VAL A 195 30.13 5.86 6.48
C VAL A 195 29.76 7.28 6.03
N GLY A 196 29.07 8.03 6.89
CA GLY A 196 28.67 9.41 6.65
C GLY A 196 27.32 9.59 5.94
N ALA A 197 26.61 8.52 5.61
CA ALA A 197 25.23 8.60 5.14
C ALA A 197 24.35 9.28 6.20
N PRO A 198 23.50 10.27 5.84
CA PRO A 198 22.56 10.88 6.79
C PRO A 198 21.63 9.82 7.38
N VAL A 199 21.43 9.84 8.70
CA VAL A 199 20.58 8.85 9.37
C VAL A 199 19.19 9.44 9.61
N LYS A 200 18.15 8.77 9.13
CA LYS A 200 16.76 9.02 9.49
C LYS A 200 16.25 7.95 10.42
N SER A 201 15.81 8.33 11.61
CA SER A 201 15.33 7.42 12.63
C SER A 201 13.83 7.55 12.83
N PHE A 202 13.14 6.42 12.90
CA PHE A 202 11.70 6.32 13.16
C PHE A 202 11.46 5.34 14.32
N ASP A 203 10.67 5.76 15.31
CA ASP A 203 10.24 4.89 16.40
C ASP A 203 8.86 4.32 16.04
N VAL A 204 8.80 3.07 15.59
CA VAL A 204 7.58 2.45 15.02
C VAL A 204 7.06 1.36 15.96
N GLN A 205 5.74 1.25 16.08
CA GLN A 205 5.08 0.13 16.76
C GLN A 205 4.13 -0.59 15.82
N ALA A 206 4.03 -1.91 15.94
CA ALA A 206 2.86 -2.64 15.49
C ALA A 206 1.86 -2.70 16.64
N ILE A 207 0.59 -2.37 16.39
CA ILE A 207 -0.48 -2.43 17.39
C ILE A 207 -1.71 -3.13 16.83
N ASN A 208 -2.52 -3.75 17.70
CA ASN A 208 -3.91 -4.08 17.34
C ASN A 208 -4.73 -2.77 17.31
N VAL A 209 -5.67 -2.66 16.38
CA VAL A 209 -6.55 -1.50 16.25
C VAL A 209 -7.87 -1.95 15.62
N ASP A 210 -8.98 -1.43 16.13
CA ASP A 210 -10.29 -1.52 15.50
C ASP A 210 -10.37 -0.51 14.34
N ILE A 211 -10.21 -1.00 13.11
CA ILE A 211 -10.10 -0.15 11.93
C ILE A 211 -11.50 0.14 11.38
N THR A 212 -11.97 1.38 11.53
CA THR A 212 -13.19 1.83 10.86
C THR A 212 -12.92 2.06 9.37
N LEU A 213 -13.73 1.45 8.50
CA LEU A 213 -13.55 1.42 7.04
C LEU A 213 -14.28 2.56 6.34
N ASN A 214 -15.45 2.96 6.84
CA ASN A 214 -16.30 3.97 6.22
C ASN A 214 -17.06 4.83 7.22
N ARG A 215 -17.74 5.86 6.70
CA ARG A 215 -18.55 6.79 7.49
C ARG A 215 -19.82 6.19 8.09
N PHE A 216 -20.23 5.00 7.62
CA PHE A 216 -21.37 4.23 8.15
C PHE A 216 -20.99 3.36 9.34
N GLY A 217 -19.68 3.25 9.63
CA GLY A 217 -19.14 2.58 10.80
C GLY A 217 -18.86 1.09 10.63
N ASP A 218 -18.82 0.59 9.40
CA ASP A 218 -18.31 -0.76 9.15
C ASP A 218 -16.82 -0.81 9.46
N HIS A 219 -16.36 -1.91 10.04
CA HIS A 219 -15.05 -1.96 10.66
C HIS A 219 -14.44 -3.38 10.72
N ASP A 220 -13.10 -3.42 10.77
CA ASP A 220 -12.31 -4.62 11.08
C ASP A 220 -11.84 -4.57 12.55
N PRO A 221 -12.52 -5.29 13.47
CA PRO A 221 -12.16 -5.31 14.88
C PRO A 221 -10.88 -6.11 15.18
N THR A 222 -10.32 -6.79 14.18
CA THR A 222 -9.08 -7.59 14.28
C THR A 222 -7.89 -6.92 13.60
N GLY A 223 -8.08 -5.66 13.20
CA GLY A 223 -7.12 -4.83 12.51
C GLY A 223 -5.80 -4.67 13.25
N LYS A 224 -4.75 -4.43 12.47
CA LYS A 224 -3.38 -4.20 12.91
C LYS A 224 -2.79 -3.09 12.06
N MET A 225 -1.97 -2.25 12.67
CA MET A 225 -1.30 -1.17 11.94
C MET A 225 0.12 -0.96 12.44
N TYR A 226 0.98 -0.47 11.54
CA TYR A 226 2.19 0.24 11.94
C TYR A 226 1.83 1.67 12.30
N VAL A 227 2.44 2.19 13.36
CA VAL A 227 2.22 3.56 13.84
C VAL A 227 3.50 4.14 14.42
N LEU A 228 3.71 5.45 14.32
CA LEU A 228 4.77 6.12 15.05
C LEU A 228 4.47 6.10 16.55
N SER A 229 5.49 5.85 17.38
CA SER A 229 5.33 5.65 18.83
C SER A 229 4.70 6.84 19.54
N ASN A 230 4.97 8.06 19.07
CA ASN A 230 4.40 9.30 19.58
C ASN A 230 2.93 9.52 19.15
N ARG A 231 2.41 8.75 18.18
CA ARG A 231 1.04 8.87 17.63
C ARG A 231 0.08 7.79 18.12
N VAL A 232 0.53 6.82 18.91
CA VAL A 232 -0.32 5.77 19.49
C VAL A 232 -1.51 6.35 20.27
N GLY A 233 -1.29 7.46 21.00
CA GLY A 233 -2.36 8.14 21.75
C GLY A 233 -3.47 8.69 20.84
N ASP A 234 -3.09 9.25 19.68
CA ASP A 234 -4.02 9.81 18.71
C ASP A 234 -4.85 8.70 18.04
N VAL A 235 -4.22 7.56 17.73
CA VAL A 235 -4.91 6.35 17.23
C VAL A 235 -5.98 5.86 18.21
N ARG A 236 -5.66 5.78 19.51
CA ARG A 236 -6.64 5.37 20.52
C ARG A 236 -7.76 6.38 20.70
N ALA A 237 -7.49 7.67 20.50
CA ALA A 237 -8.50 8.71 20.56
C ALA A 237 -9.52 8.56 19.41
N GLU A 238 -9.06 8.30 18.18
CA GLU A 238 -9.93 8.04 17.02
C GLU A 238 -10.72 6.73 17.19
N GLU A 239 -10.05 5.65 17.59
CA GLU A 239 -10.66 4.32 17.82
C GLU A 239 -11.84 4.38 18.81
N HIS A 240 -11.76 5.25 19.82
CA HIS A 240 -12.80 5.46 20.83
C HIS A 240 -13.75 6.61 20.53
N ALA A 241 -13.58 7.34 19.41
CA ALA A 241 -14.48 8.42 19.03
C ALA A 241 -15.89 7.87 18.71
N PRO A 242 -16.96 8.66 18.94
CA PRO A 242 -18.29 8.29 18.48
C PRO A 242 -18.38 8.44 16.96
N LEU A 243 -19.11 7.54 16.29
CA LEU A 243 -19.51 7.75 14.90
C LEU A 243 -20.35 9.05 14.76
N PRO A 244 -20.25 9.78 13.64
CA PRO A 244 -19.42 9.49 12.46
C PRO A 244 -17.96 9.95 12.57
N ASN A 245 -17.53 10.47 13.72
CA ASN A 245 -16.21 11.11 13.89
C ASN A 245 -15.03 10.12 14.06
N ARG A 246 -15.24 8.82 13.78
CA ARG A 246 -14.15 7.83 13.72
C ARG A 246 -13.37 7.87 12.42
N VAL A 247 -13.92 8.47 11.37
CA VAL A 247 -13.25 8.66 10.09
C VAL A 247 -13.51 10.07 9.59
N SER A 248 -12.54 10.66 8.91
CA SER A 248 -12.79 11.88 8.14
C SER A 248 -13.16 11.56 6.70
N THR A 249 -13.92 12.48 6.10
CA THR A 249 -14.10 12.53 4.64
C THR A 249 -12.74 12.68 3.95
N GLY A 250 -12.50 11.85 2.94
CA GLY A 250 -11.30 11.91 2.10
C GLY A 250 -10.03 11.32 2.72
N LEU A 251 -10.14 10.54 3.81
CA LEU A 251 -9.08 10.08 4.73
C LEU A 251 -7.99 11.14 4.93
N ARG A 252 -8.32 12.29 5.50
CA ARG A 252 -7.32 13.34 5.68
C ARG A 252 -6.39 12.98 6.84
N GLU A 253 -6.22 13.82 7.85
CA GLU A 253 -5.20 13.57 8.88
C GLU A 253 -5.64 12.57 9.97
N ASP A 254 -6.44 11.56 9.61
CA ASP A 254 -6.91 10.47 10.49
C ASP A 254 -5.72 9.70 11.08
N PRO A 255 -5.55 9.65 12.40
CA PRO A 255 -4.59 8.74 13.03
C PRO A 255 -4.62 7.27 12.56
N ILE A 256 -5.79 6.67 12.31
CA ILE A 256 -5.95 5.29 11.80
C ILE A 256 -5.82 5.29 10.27
N GLN A 257 -4.60 5.37 9.79
CA GLN A 257 -4.21 5.22 8.39
C GLN A 257 -2.92 4.40 8.27
N ALA A 258 -2.66 3.83 7.09
CA ALA A 258 -1.42 3.07 6.86
C ALA A 258 -0.18 3.97 7.04
N LEU A 259 0.86 3.45 7.68
CA LEU A 259 2.07 4.23 7.95
C LEU A 259 2.83 4.54 6.65
N VAL A 260 2.94 5.82 6.31
CA VAL A 260 3.76 6.31 5.20
C VAL A 260 4.82 7.25 5.75
N ILE A 261 6.07 6.78 5.79
CA ILE A 261 7.26 7.54 6.20
C ILE A 261 8.14 7.85 5.00
N ARG A 262 9.01 8.86 5.10
CA ARG A 262 9.80 9.36 3.96
C ARG A 262 11.29 9.46 4.22
N ALA A 263 12.08 8.99 3.27
CA ALA A 263 13.54 9.13 3.24
C ALA A 263 14.01 9.68 1.90
N ASN A 264 15.21 10.24 1.86
CA ASN A 264 15.83 10.67 0.61
C ASN A 264 16.80 9.59 0.10
N GLU A 265 17.00 9.56 -1.21
CA GLU A 265 18.13 8.88 -1.83
C GLU A 265 19.45 9.27 -1.13
N GLY A 266 20.22 8.27 -0.72
CA GLY A 266 21.45 8.42 0.07
C GLY A 266 21.26 8.35 1.60
N ASP A 267 20.03 8.34 2.11
CA ASP A 267 19.78 8.21 3.55
C ASP A 267 19.98 6.77 4.05
N CYS A 268 20.42 6.66 5.30
CA CYS A 268 20.39 5.47 6.12
C CYS A 268 19.12 5.51 6.98
N VAL A 269 18.17 4.62 6.72
CA VAL A 269 16.91 4.52 7.46
C VAL A 269 17.08 3.57 8.64
N GLN A 270 16.77 4.05 9.83
CA GLN A 270 16.76 3.29 11.08
C GLN A 270 15.34 3.24 11.62
N ILE A 271 14.82 2.05 11.88
CA ILE A 271 13.49 1.84 12.47
C ILE A 271 13.67 1.16 13.82
N ASN A 272 13.42 1.87 14.91
CA ASN A 272 13.33 1.29 16.24
C ASN A 272 11.91 0.73 16.39
N PHE A 273 11.76 -0.57 16.16
CA PHE A 273 10.47 -1.23 16.11
C PHE A 273 10.12 -1.88 17.45
N THR A 274 8.87 -1.75 17.88
CA THR A 274 8.28 -2.47 19.01
C THR A 274 7.04 -3.22 18.57
N ASN A 275 6.98 -4.54 18.82
CA ASN A 275 5.78 -5.31 18.51
C ASN A 275 4.81 -5.30 19.70
N ASN A 276 3.72 -4.55 19.60
CA ASN A 276 2.61 -4.55 20.54
C ASN A 276 1.32 -5.13 19.94
N ALA A 277 1.41 -5.78 18.78
CA ALA A 277 0.29 -6.42 18.09
C ALA A 277 0.25 -7.93 18.40
N SER A 278 -0.96 -8.46 18.50
CA SER A 278 -1.18 -9.90 18.72
C SER A 278 -1.18 -10.68 17.41
N GLY A 279 -1.01 -11.99 17.47
CA GLY A 279 -1.07 -12.89 16.31
C GLY A 279 0.26 -13.50 15.89
N GLY A 280 1.37 -13.06 16.46
CA GLY A 280 2.69 -13.67 16.24
C GLY A 280 3.84 -12.70 16.50
N PRO A 281 5.09 -13.17 16.37
CA PRO A 281 6.20 -12.26 16.19
C PRO A 281 6.07 -11.56 14.84
N PHE A 282 6.24 -10.24 14.84
CA PHE A 282 6.20 -9.41 13.64
C PHE A 282 7.51 -8.64 13.54
N GLY A 283 7.98 -8.39 12.34
CA GLY A 283 9.11 -7.50 12.12
C GLY A 283 8.77 -6.34 11.20
N VAL A 284 9.80 -5.74 10.60
CA VAL A 284 9.64 -4.77 9.52
C VAL A 284 10.51 -5.26 8.37
N HIS A 285 9.91 -5.37 7.20
CA HIS A 285 10.58 -5.69 5.94
C HIS A 285 10.21 -4.59 4.94
N ILE A 286 11.19 -4.03 4.22
CA ILE A 286 10.96 -3.02 3.19
C ILE A 286 11.49 -3.55 1.86
N ASP A 287 10.58 -3.71 0.90
CA ASP A 287 10.92 -4.29 -0.40
C ASP A 287 11.80 -3.34 -1.23
N GLY A 288 12.77 -3.90 -1.95
CA GLY A 288 13.62 -3.15 -2.90
C GLY A 288 14.80 -2.37 -2.31
N LEU A 289 15.05 -2.43 -1.00
CA LEU A 289 16.17 -1.72 -0.35
C LEU A 289 17.29 -2.65 0.11
N SER A 290 18.47 -2.08 0.32
CA SER A 290 19.64 -2.81 0.82
C SER A 290 19.59 -2.95 2.35
N PHE A 291 19.70 -4.19 2.85
CA PHE A 291 19.76 -4.51 4.28
C PHE A 291 20.64 -5.75 4.55
N GLU A 292 21.06 -5.92 5.80
CA GLU A 292 21.70 -7.16 6.28
C GLU A 292 20.68 -8.09 6.93
N SER A 293 20.95 -9.40 7.02
CA SER A 293 19.98 -10.41 7.47
C SER A 293 19.34 -10.14 8.84
N GLY A 294 20.04 -9.45 9.75
CA GLY A 294 19.49 -9.03 11.04
C GLY A 294 18.46 -7.91 10.98
N SER A 295 18.22 -7.35 9.79
CA SER A 295 17.19 -6.35 9.47
C SER A 295 16.11 -6.85 8.49
N SER A 296 16.01 -8.17 8.29
CA SER A 296 15.07 -8.77 7.33
C SER A 296 13.60 -8.68 7.78
N GLY A 297 13.35 -8.63 9.09
CA GLY A 297 12.00 -8.56 9.67
C GLY A 297 11.30 -9.92 9.81
N ASP A 298 12.01 -11.01 9.60
CA ASP A 298 11.49 -12.37 9.54
C ASP A 298 12.47 -13.43 10.09
N GLU A 299 11.99 -14.68 10.17
CA GLU A 299 12.78 -15.88 10.46
C GLU A 299 12.92 -16.72 9.17
N VAL A 300 14.06 -16.58 8.47
CA VAL A 300 14.32 -17.28 7.19
C VAL A 300 15.44 -18.30 7.31
N GLY A 301 15.07 -19.58 7.23
CA GLY A 301 16.03 -20.69 7.12
C GLY A 301 16.95 -20.79 8.34
N GLN A 302 18.26 -20.60 8.12
CA GLN A 302 19.28 -20.63 9.19
C GLN A 302 19.80 -19.22 9.54
N ASN A 303 19.21 -18.16 9.00
CA ASN A 303 19.54 -16.80 9.40
C ASN A 303 19.10 -16.57 10.86
N PHE A 304 19.73 -15.60 11.53
CA PHE A 304 19.26 -15.18 12.85
C PHE A 304 17.84 -14.60 12.73
N PRO A 305 16.88 -15.01 13.58
CA PRO A 305 15.53 -14.46 13.55
C PRO A 305 15.55 -12.95 13.78
N SER A 306 14.91 -12.21 12.89
CA SER A 306 14.83 -10.75 12.97
C SER A 306 13.40 -10.24 13.14
N ASP A 307 12.43 -11.14 13.29
CA ASP A 307 11.09 -10.85 13.80
C ASP A 307 11.12 -10.55 15.31
N VAL A 308 10.08 -9.89 15.82
CA VAL A 308 10.03 -9.38 17.19
C VAL A 308 8.81 -9.93 17.90
N ALA A 309 9.04 -10.64 19.01
CA ALA A 309 7.99 -11.16 19.87
C ALA A 309 7.13 -10.04 20.49
N LEU A 310 5.89 -10.36 20.86
CA LEU A 310 4.98 -9.44 21.52
C LEU A 310 5.62 -8.82 22.79
N GLY A 311 5.59 -7.49 22.89
CA GLY A 311 6.17 -6.69 23.96
C GLY A 311 7.69 -6.45 23.85
N ALA A 312 8.35 -7.01 22.84
CA ALA A 312 9.77 -6.81 22.60
C ALA A 312 10.03 -5.70 21.56
N SER A 313 11.30 -5.28 21.47
CA SER A 313 11.76 -4.27 20.53
C SER A 313 13.06 -4.69 19.84
N ARG A 314 13.25 -4.25 18.60
CA ARG A 314 14.47 -4.41 17.80
C ARG A 314 14.67 -3.18 16.93
N MET A 315 15.91 -2.90 16.55
CA MET A 315 16.20 -1.90 15.53
C MET A 315 16.47 -2.58 14.18
N TYR A 316 15.86 -2.04 13.12
CA TYR A 316 16.11 -2.38 11.72
C TYR A 316 16.88 -1.25 11.05
N ARG A 317 17.72 -1.61 10.06
CA ARG A 317 18.49 -0.65 9.27
C ARG A 317 18.45 -0.98 7.79
N TYR A 318 18.08 0.01 7.00
CA TYR A 318 18.02 -0.04 5.54
C TYR A 318 18.85 1.10 4.96
N PHE A 319 19.60 0.83 3.90
CA PHE A 319 20.25 1.89 3.13
C PHE A 319 19.43 2.17 1.87
N VAL A 320 19.20 3.45 1.59
CA VAL A 320 18.65 3.93 0.32
C VAL A 320 19.83 4.41 -0.52
N PRO A 321 20.33 3.60 -1.48
CA PRO A 321 21.35 4.06 -2.41
C PRO A 321 20.99 5.38 -3.09
N ASN A 322 22.02 6.15 -3.45
CA ASN A 322 21.84 7.34 -4.29
C ASN A 322 21.65 6.90 -5.76
N ASP A 323 20.51 6.26 -6.02
CA ASP A 323 20.10 5.71 -7.30
C ASP A 323 18.70 6.26 -7.65
N PRO A 324 18.55 7.08 -8.70
CA PRO A 324 17.26 7.63 -9.13
C PRO A 324 16.18 6.60 -9.44
N THR A 325 16.54 5.32 -9.63
CA THR A 325 15.57 4.24 -9.84
C THR A 325 14.84 3.82 -8.57
N LEU A 326 15.31 4.30 -7.40
CA LEU A 326 14.69 4.07 -6.11
C LEU A 326 13.71 5.17 -5.71
N GLU A 327 13.61 6.28 -6.44
CA GLU A 327 12.55 7.27 -6.17
C GLU A 327 11.19 6.58 -6.25
N GLY A 328 10.36 6.66 -5.20
CA GLY A 328 9.04 6.04 -5.19
C GLY A 328 8.64 5.36 -3.89
N ALA A 329 7.51 4.65 -3.93
CA ALA A 329 7.02 3.91 -2.78
C ALA A 329 7.66 2.51 -2.67
N HIS A 330 8.16 2.19 -1.49
CA HIS A 330 8.66 0.87 -1.11
C HIS A 330 7.73 0.24 -0.08
N TYR A 331 7.19 -0.94 -0.41
CA TYR A 331 6.22 -1.65 0.42
C TYR A 331 6.86 -2.13 1.73
N MET A 332 6.20 -1.83 2.85
CA MET A 332 6.62 -2.20 4.20
C MET A 332 5.66 -3.23 4.81
N ARG A 333 6.16 -4.35 5.33
CA ARG A 333 5.35 -5.50 5.81
C ARG A 333 6.04 -6.30 6.95
N PRO A 334 5.29 -7.09 7.74
CA PRO A 334 5.81 -7.86 8.90
C PRO A 334 6.68 -9.09 8.56
N GLY A 335 7.27 -9.13 7.37
CA GLY A 335 8.02 -10.29 6.85
C GLY A 335 7.16 -11.30 6.06
N PRO A 336 7.77 -12.11 5.18
CA PRO A 336 7.09 -13.18 4.44
C PRO A 336 6.61 -14.28 5.39
N GLY A 337 5.30 -14.55 5.39
CA GLY A 337 4.67 -15.56 6.25
C GLY A 337 3.57 -14.99 7.16
N ASN A 338 3.58 -13.68 7.40
CA ASN A 338 2.59 -12.99 8.22
C ASN A 338 1.36 -12.52 7.40
N ARG A 339 0.88 -13.35 6.47
CA ARG A 339 -0.24 -13.01 5.55
C ARG A 339 -1.50 -12.58 6.30
N GLN A 340 -1.84 -13.27 7.38
CA GLN A 340 -3.01 -12.94 8.20
C GLN A 340 -2.88 -11.54 8.83
N ALA A 341 -1.69 -11.15 9.29
CA ALA A 341 -1.50 -9.80 9.81
C ALA A 341 -1.64 -8.73 8.71
N VAL A 342 -1.12 -9.01 7.50
CA VAL A 342 -1.24 -8.13 6.33
C VAL A 342 -2.69 -8.00 5.86
N ALA A 343 -3.45 -9.10 5.82
CA ALA A 343 -4.89 -9.09 5.47
C ALA A 343 -5.70 -8.21 6.42
N HIS A 344 -5.25 -8.08 7.67
CA HIS A 344 -5.84 -7.20 8.68
C HIS A 344 -5.11 -5.86 8.82
N GLY A 345 -4.38 -5.43 7.80
CA GLY A 345 -3.85 -4.07 7.71
C GLY A 345 -2.40 -3.87 8.12
N LEU A 346 -1.66 -4.87 8.61
CA LEU A 346 -0.27 -4.66 9.07
C LEU A 346 0.70 -4.46 7.88
N PHE A 347 0.68 -3.27 7.31
CA PHE A 347 1.53 -2.83 6.21
C PHE A 347 1.72 -1.31 6.23
N GLY A 348 2.66 -0.81 5.43
CA GLY A 348 2.88 0.61 5.22
C GLY A 348 3.82 0.84 4.04
N VAL A 349 4.39 2.04 3.96
CA VAL A 349 5.25 2.47 2.86
C VAL A 349 6.42 3.31 3.38
N LEU A 350 7.61 3.07 2.85
CA LEU A 350 8.68 4.06 2.82
C LEU A 350 8.67 4.75 1.45
N ALA A 351 8.29 6.02 1.40
CA ALA A 351 8.42 6.82 0.18
C ALA A 351 9.85 7.40 0.11
N VAL A 352 10.55 7.09 -0.97
CA VAL A 352 11.90 7.56 -1.25
C VAL A 352 11.82 8.73 -2.23
N GLU A 353 12.49 9.81 -1.84
CA GLU A 353 12.49 11.07 -2.58
C GLU A 353 13.90 11.49 -3.01
N PRO A 354 14.04 12.44 -3.96
CA PRO A 354 15.35 12.88 -4.42
C PRO A 354 16.24 13.40 -3.27
N PRO A 355 17.58 13.42 -3.44
CA PRO A 355 18.49 13.89 -2.41
C PRO A 355 18.17 15.31 -1.93
N GLY A 356 18.12 15.49 -0.61
CA GLY A 356 17.89 16.78 0.02
C GLY A 356 16.44 17.29 -0.04
N SER A 357 15.47 16.45 -0.43
CA SER A 357 14.06 16.85 -0.46
C SER A 357 13.51 17.12 0.94
N SER A 358 12.59 18.09 1.02
CA SER A 358 11.76 18.34 2.20
C SER A 358 10.31 17.93 1.94
N TYR A 359 9.64 17.42 2.98
CA TYR A 359 8.26 16.93 2.90
C TYR A 359 7.36 17.82 3.74
N LEU A 360 6.34 18.37 3.10
CA LEU A 360 5.42 19.31 3.73
C LEU A 360 4.02 18.69 3.78
N ASN A 361 3.35 18.92 4.89
CA ASN A 361 1.95 18.57 5.08
C ASN A 361 1.09 19.39 4.12
N VAL A 362 0.18 18.74 3.38
CA VAL A 362 -0.60 19.41 2.33
C VAL A 362 -1.60 20.41 2.88
N THR A 363 -2.09 20.22 4.11
CA THR A 363 -3.07 21.09 4.76
C THR A 363 -2.41 22.38 5.25
N THR A 364 -1.29 22.25 5.95
CA THR A 364 -0.67 23.34 6.72
C THR A 364 0.57 23.94 6.07
N GLY A 365 1.23 23.21 5.16
CA GLY A 365 2.54 23.57 4.60
C GLY A 365 3.70 23.42 5.59
N ALA A 366 3.46 22.91 6.80
CA ALA A 366 4.49 22.63 7.80
C ALA A 366 5.23 21.30 7.49
N PRO A 367 6.39 21.03 8.09
CA PRO A 367 7.07 19.73 7.94
C PRO A 367 6.16 18.55 8.28
N LEU A 368 6.17 17.53 7.42
CA LEU A 368 5.38 16.31 7.60
C LEU A 368 6.23 15.18 8.23
N GLU A 369 5.69 14.55 9.26
CA GLU A 369 6.31 13.39 9.91
C GLU A 369 5.97 12.07 9.19
N SER A 370 4.67 11.84 8.95
CA SER A 370 4.13 10.70 8.20
C SER A 370 2.77 11.04 7.60
N GLY A 371 2.35 10.32 6.55
CA GLY A 371 1.01 10.44 5.97
C GLY A 371 1.00 10.13 4.47
N TRP A 372 -0.16 9.69 3.95
CA TRP A 372 -0.29 9.28 2.55
C TRP A 372 -0.19 10.43 1.55
N GLU A 373 -0.55 11.66 1.96
CA GLU A 373 -0.44 12.87 1.14
C GLU A 373 0.70 13.78 1.60
N ALA A 374 1.46 14.33 0.66
CA ALA A 374 2.54 15.30 0.94
C ALA A 374 2.74 16.30 -0.20
N SER A 375 3.33 17.44 0.12
CA SER A 375 3.96 18.33 -0.86
C SER A 375 5.46 18.14 -0.77
N ILE A 376 6.08 17.62 -1.84
CA ILE A 376 7.51 17.34 -1.89
C ILE A 376 8.21 18.52 -2.54
N VAL A 377 9.27 19.01 -1.90
CA VAL A 377 10.16 20.05 -2.46
C VAL A 377 11.52 19.41 -2.71
N PRO A 378 11.84 19.06 -3.96
CA PRO A 378 13.11 18.41 -4.30
C PRO A 378 14.34 19.27 -3.99
N GLY A 379 15.36 18.68 -3.38
CA GLY A 379 16.63 19.37 -3.08
C GLY A 379 17.51 19.65 -4.31
N ASN A 380 17.16 19.07 -5.45
CA ASN A 380 17.91 19.16 -6.72
C ASN A 380 17.43 20.28 -7.66
N GLY A 381 16.50 21.12 -7.21
CA GLY A 381 15.97 22.25 -7.99
C GLY A 381 14.89 21.86 -9.01
N ARG A 382 14.43 20.60 -9.03
CA ARG A 382 13.22 20.22 -9.77
C ARG A 382 11.97 20.83 -9.12
N PRO A 383 10.86 21.01 -9.87
CA PRO A 383 9.63 21.59 -9.33
C PRO A 383 9.09 20.79 -8.14
N ALA A 384 8.52 21.50 -7.17
CA ALA A 384 7.73 20.89 -6.11
C ALA A 384 6.49 20.20 -6.71
N PHE A 385 6.05 19.12 -6.07
CA PHE A 385 4.91 18.34 -6.55
C PHE A 385 4.05 17.83 -5.40
N ARG A 386 2.78 17.51 -5.72
CA ARG A 386 1.86 16.79 -4.85
C ARG A 386 2.14 15.30 -4.93
N GLU A 387 2.32 14.66 -3.80
CA GLU A 387 2.44 13.22 -3.68
C GLU A 387 1.20 12.62 -3.04
N PHE A 388 0.69 11.56 -3.65
CA PHE A 388 -0.37 10.72 -3.08
C PHE A 388 0.04 9.25 -3.09
N VAL A 389 0.15 8.64 -1.91
CA VAL A 389 0.49 7.22 -1.75
C VAL A 389 -0.79 6.39 -1.61
N GLN A 390 -1.15 5.67 -2.66
CA GLN A 390 -2.37 4.88 -2.77
C GLN A 390 -2.07 3.41 -2.56
N ILE A 391 -2.53 2.87 -1.44
CA ILE A 391 -2.30 1.50 -1.03
C ILE A 391 -3.58 0.70 -1.23
N TYR A 392 -3.60 -0.12 -2.28
CA TYR A 392 -4.70 -1.01 -2.63
C TYR A 392 -4.57 -2.31 -1.85
N HIS A 393 -5.63 -2.77 -1.19
CA HIS A 393 -5.61 -4.01 -0.42
C HIS A 393 -7.01 -4.60 -0.19
N GLU A 394 -7.02 -5.84 0.26
CA GLU A 394 -8.20 -6.51 0.79
C GLU A 394 -8.30 -6.36 2.32
N VAL A 395 -9.52 -6.50 2.87
CA VAL A 395 -9.76 -6.54 4.32
C VAL A 395 -10.15 -7.97 4.72
N GLY A 396 -9.26 -8.62 5.47
CA GLY A 396 -9.35 -10.04 5.83
C GLY A 396 -9.16 -10.98 4.64
N ASP A 397 -9.18 -12.30 4.93
CA ASP A 397 -9.23 -13.35 3.90
C ASP A 397 -10.68 -13.69 3.51
N GLU A 398 -10.91 -14.64 2.60
CA GLU A 398 -12.26 -14.98 2.12
C GLU A 398 -13.25 -15.47 3.18
N ASP A 399 -12.76 -15.96 4.33
CA ASP A 399 -13.62 -16.40 5.42
C ASP A 399 -13.95 -15.26 6.40
N PHE A 400 -13.25 -14.12 6.31
CA PHE A 400 -13.46 -12.97 7.20
C PHE A 400 -14.75 -12.21 6.87
N LEU A 401 -15.52 -11.92 7.92
CA LEU A 401 -16.73 -11.10 7.87
C LEU A 401 -16.48 -9.76 8.54
N ILE A 402 -16.69 -8.69 7.78
CA ILE A 402 -16.59 -7.31 8.29
C ILE A 402 -17.75 -7.04 9.24
N SER A 403 -17.46 -6.34 10.33
CA SER A 403 -18.47 -6.00 11.34
C SER A 403 -19.16 -4.69 10.97
N THR A 404 -20.45 -4.58 11.26
CA THR A 404 -21.18 -3.31 11.19
C THR A 404 -21.06 -2.56 12.52
N LYS A 405 -21.39 -1.27 12.52
CA LYS A 405 -21.40 -0.44 13.76
C LYS A 405 -22.27 -1.00 14.90
N ASP A 406 -23.24 -1.85 14.59
CA ASP A 406 -24.18 -2.42 15.56
C ASP A 406 -23.72 -3.79 16.10
N GLY A 407 -22.57 -4.29 15.64
CA GLY A 407 -21.99 -5.57 16.04
C GLY A 407 -22.50 -6.79 15.25
N ASP A 408 -23.29 -6.55 14.20
CA ASP A 408 -23.66 -7.55 13.19
C ASP A 408 -22.55 -7.66 12.13
N PHE A 409 -22.78 -8.43 11.07
CA PHE A 409 -21.87 -8.57 9.94
C PHE A 409 -22.42 -7.92 8.67
N VAL A 410 -21.51 -7.29 7.92
CA VAL A 410 -21.75 -6.89 6.53
C VAL A 410 -22.14 -8.13 5.71
N PRO A 411 -23.21 -8.09 4.89
CA PRO A 411 -23.64 -9.23 4.10
C PRO A 411 -22.54 -9.64 3.09
N GLN A 412 -22.38 -10.94 2.84
CA GLN A 412 -21.40 -11.44 1.87
C GLN A 412 -21.71 -11.06 0.42
N VAL A 413 -22.98 -10.79 0.11
CA VAL A 413 -23.43 -10.34 -1.22
C VAL A 413 -24.26 -9.09 -1.01
N ASP A 414 -23.89 -8.02 -1.70
CA ASP A 414 -24.59 -6.74 -1.69
C ASP A 414 -26.04 -6.95 -2.18
N PRO A 415 -27.06 -6.59 -1.37
CA PRO A 415 -28.46 -6.79 -1.73
C PRO A 415 -28.97 -5.86 -2.85
N PHE A 416 -28.24 -4.79 -3.19
CA PHE A 416 -28.60 -3.83 -4.23
C PHE A 416 -27.84 -4.10 -5.54
N THR A 417 -26.54 -4.35 -5.45
CA THR A 417 -25.65 -4.45 -6.62
C THR A 417 -25.23 -5.87 -6.97
N THR A 418 -25.50 -6.84 -6.09
CA THR A 418 -25.02 -8.23 -6.16
C THR A 418 -23.51 -8.41 -6.04
N SER A 419 -22.78 -7.35 -5.68
CA SER A 419 -21.34 -7.41 -5.50
C SER A 419 -20.91 -8.31 -4.35
N TYR A 420 -19.79 -8.99 -4.53
CA TYR A 420 -19.28 -9.96 -3.56
C TYR A 420 -18.34 -9.29 -2.53
N ARG A 421 -18.64 -9.50 -1.25
CA ARG A 421 -17.92 -8.97 -0.07
C ARG A 421 -17.77 -7.44 -0.11
N PRO A 422 -18.89 -6.70 0.02
CA PRO A 422 -18.85 -5.26 0.23
C PRO A 422 -17.93 -4.90 1.41
N ASP A 423 -17.25 -3.77 1.29
CA ASP A 423 -16.24 -3.21 2.19
C ASP A 423 -14.92 -4.00 2.30
N ALA A 424 -14.80 -5.17 1.67
CA ALA A 424 -13.58 -5.98 1.70
C ALA A 424 -12.52 -5.56 0.65
N ARG A 425 -12.77 -4.47 -0.07
CA ARG A 425 -11.91 -3.92 -1.14
C ARG A 425 -11.57 -2.48 -0.77
N ALA A 426 -10.36 -2.25 -0.27
CA ALA A 426 -10.02 -1.02 0.42
C ALA A 426 -8.81 -0.29 -0.17
N MET A 427 -8.77 1.02 0.07
CA MET A 427 -7.64 1.89 -0.19
C MET A 427 -7.25 2.59 1.11
N ASN A 428 -5.99 2.42 1.53
CA ASN A 428 -5.46 3.02 2.76
C ASN A 428 -6.36 2.76 3.99
N TYR A 429 -6.82 1.53 4.16
CA TYR A 429 -7.78 1.07 5.18
C TYR A 429 -9.23 1.53 5.02
N ARG A 430 -9.57 2.32 4.00
CA ARG A 430 -10.94 2.79 3.79
C ARG A 430 -11.60 2.09 2.63
N SER A 431 -12.89 1.82 2.75
CA SER A 431 -13.70 1.18 1.71
C SER A 431 -15.13 1.67 1.82
N GLU A 432 -15.72 2.18 0.74
CA GLU A 432 -17.07 2.76 0.74
C GLU A 432 -17.98 2.02 -0.24
N ALA A 433 -18.47 0.83 0.16
CA ALA A 433 -19.34 0.03 -0.69
C ALA A 433 -20.63 0.77 -1.06
N PHE A 434 -21.10 0.55 -2.30
CA PHE A 434 -22.32 1.20 -2.80
C PHE A 434 -23.55 0.83 -1.99
N MET A 435 -23.62 -0.37 -1.41
CA MET A 435 -24.75 -0.84 -0.61
C MET A 435 -25.20 0.18 0.44
N ASN A 436 -24.26 0.82 1.14
CA ASN A 436 -24.56 1.73 2.25
C ASN A 436 -25.22 3.02 1.74
N ARG A 437 -24.79 3.48 0.56
CA ARG A 437 -25.38 4.61 -0.15
C ARG A 437 -26.77 4.24 -0.69
N LEU A 438 -26.88 3.09 -1.37
CA LEU A 438 -28.13 2.64 -1.98
C LEU A 438 -29.20 2.21 -0.97
N ALA A 439 -28.81 1.84 0.25
CA ALA A 439 -29.76 1.66 1.35
C ALA A 439 -30.54 2.94 1.67
N GLN A 440 -29.96 4.12 1.40
CA GLN A 440 -30.62 5.42 1.59
C GLN A 440 -31.41 5.85 0.35
N ALA A 441 -30.89 5.61 -0.86
CA ALA A 441 -31.55 5.95 -2.12
C ALA A 441 -31.37 4.85 -3.19
N PRO A 442 -32.22 3.80 -3.20
CA PRO A 442 -32.06 2.64 -4.08
C PRO A 442 -32.14 2.94 -5.59
N GLU A 443 -32.85 4.00 -5.98
CA GLU A 443 -33.03 4.42 -7.38
C GLU A 443 -31.86 5.25 -7.93
N GLN A 444 -30.86 5.53 -7.09
CA GLN A 444 -29.71 6.38 -7.41
C GLN A 444 -28.42 5.57 -7.65
N GLU A 445 -28.53 4.36 -8.19
CA GLU A 445 -27.37 3.52 -8.54
C GLU A 445 -26.36 4.25 -9.45
N SER A 446 -26.84 5.03 -10.43
CA SER A 446 -25.99 5.84 -11.31
C SER A 446 -25.19 6.92 -10.57
N GLN A 447 -25.62 7.27 -9.35
CA GLN A 447 -25.00 8.25 -8.46
C GLN A 447 -24.09 7.59 -7.43
N GLY A 448 -23.72 6.32 -7.54
CA GLY A 448 -22.89 5.63 -6.54
C GLY A 448 -21.61 6.39 -6.16
N TYR A 449 -21.01 7.11 -7.12
CA TYR A 449 -19.84 7.98 -6.93
C TYR A 449 -20.17 9.45 -6.58
N GLY A 450 -21.44 9.83 -6.64
CA GLY A 450 -21.93 11.20 -6.54
C GLY A 450 -21.99 11.70 -5.12
N SER A 451 -21.37 12.85 -4.87
CA SER A 451 -21.35 13.54 -3.57
C SER A 451 -22.48 14.52 -3.40
N TYR A 452 -23.14 14.94 -4.49
CA TYR A 452 -24.44 15.61 -4.40
C TYR A 452 -25.45 14.67 -3.72
N THR A 453 -25.63 13.46 -4.25
CA THR A 453 -26.63 12.50 -3.77
C THR A 453 -26.24 11.78 -2.47
N PHE A 454 -24.95 11.56 -2.21
CA PHE A 454 -24.50 10.74 -1.07
C PHE A 454 -23.39 11.34 -0.20
N GLY A 455 -22.97 12.58 -0.45
CA GLY A 455 -21.81 13.18 0.20
C GLY A 455 -20.47 12.57 -0.24
N ASP A 456 -19.40 13.27 0.12
CA ASP A 456 -18.03 12.83 -0.15
C ASP A 456 -17.70 11.54 0.65
N PRO A 457 -16.96 10.57 0.08
CA PRO A 457 -16.63 9.31 0.75
C PRO A 457 -15.54 9.48 1.83
N ALA A 458 -15.41 8.48 2.72
CA ALA A 458 -14.28 8.38 3.65
C ALA A 458 -12.98 7.87 2.99
N THR A 459 -13.05 7.27 1.79
CA THR A 459 -11.87 6.82 1.04
C THR A 459 -10.94 7.99 0.72
N PRO A 460 -9.61 7.77 0.56
CA PRO A 460 -8.65 8.85 0.34
C PRO A 460 -9.11 9.75 -0.79
N MET A 461 -9.17 11.06 -0.65
CA MET A 461 -9.60 11.96 -1.72
C MET A 461 -8.42 12.87 -2.05
N MET A 462 -7.77 12.63 -3.20
CA MET A 462 -6.64 13.44 -3.63
C MET A 462 -7.10 14.89 -3.85
N ARG A 463 -6.26 15.88 -3.51
CA ARG A 463 -6.58 17.31 -3.65
C ARG A 463 -5.42 18.09 -4.23
N GLY A 464 -5.67 18.91 -5.23
CA GLY A 464 -4.64 19.77 -5.82
C GLY A 464 -5.22 21.03 -6.44
N TYR A 465 -4.37 22.02 -6.71
CA TYR A 465 -4.74 23.17 -7.52
C TYR A 465 -4.41 22.91 -8.98
N LEU A 466 -5.19 23.46 -9.92
CA LEU A 466 -4.89 23.42 -11.35
C LEU A 466 -3.39 23.67 -11.61
N LYS A 467 -2.75 22.80 -12.41
CA LYS A 467 -1.32 22.82 -12.76
C LYS A 467 -0.36 22.39 -11.67
N ASP A 468 -0.80 21.95 -10.50
CA ASP A 468 0.13 21.33 -9.55
C ASP A 468 0.74 20.06 -10.21
N PRO A 469 2.07 19.91 -10.31
CA PRO A 469 2.70 18.66 -10.66
C PRO A 469 2.29 17.63 -9.64
N THR A 470 1.98 16.44 -10.11
CA THR A 470 1.45 15.38 -9.27
C THR A 470 2.17 14.09 -9.56
N LYS A 471 2.60 13.41 -8.50
CA LYS A 471 3.02 12.01 -8.54
C LYS A 471 2.08 11.18 -7.68
N ILE A 472 1.55 10.11 -8.27
CA ILE A 472 0.78 9.11 -7.53
C ILE A 472 1.69 7.89 -7.33
N ARG A 473 1.85 7.44 -6.10
CA ARG A 473 2.61 6.24 -5.75
C ARG A 473 1.61 5.12 -5.52
N LEU A 474 1.54 4.15 -6.42
CA LEU A 474 0.68 2.98 -6.24
C LEU A 474 1.45 1.90 -5.49
N VAL A 475 0.78 1.26 -4.54
CA VAL A 475 1.30 0.09 -3.81
C VAL A 475 0.15 -0.90 -3.65
N HIS A 476 0.41 -2.18 -3.87
CA HIS A 476 -0.49 -3.23 -3.42
C HIS A 476 -0.07 -3.71 -2.04
N GLY A 477 -0.84 -3.30 -1.02
CA GLY A 477 -0.59 -3.64 0.37
C GLY A 477 -1.19 -4.98 0.81
N GLY A 478 -2.09 -5.55 0.00
CA GLY A 478 -2.76 -6.82 0.26
C GLY A 478 -2.01 -8.04 -0.28
N GLY A 479 -2.73 -9.15 -0.45
CA GLY A 479 -2.10 -10.45 -0.70
C GLY A 479 -2.94 -11.46 -1.47
N GLU A 480 -4.13 -11.09 -1.94
CA GLU A 480 -5.09 -12.03 -2.52
C GLU A 480 -5.33 -11.84 -4.02
N MET A 481 -5.69 -10.63 -4.45
CA MET A 481 -6.09 -10.37 -5.85
C MET A 481 -5.22 -9.30 -6.50
N PHE A 482 -5.29 -9.22 -7.83
CA PHE A 482 -4.82 -8.04 -8.54
C PHE A 482 -5.88 -6.93 -8.46
N HIS A 483 -5.41 -5.69 -8.43
CA HIS A 483 -6.25 -4.51 -8.62
C HIS A 483 -5.80 -3.76 -9.87
N VAL A 484 -6.62 -2.83 -10.36
CA VAL A 484 -6.29 -2.02 -11.53
C VAL A 484 -6.58 -0.57 -11.21
N PHE A 485 -5.55 0.22 -10.90
CA PHE A 485 -5.75 1.66 -10.74
C PHE A 485 -6.22 2.24 -12.07
N HIS A 486 -7.31 2.99 -12.08
CA HIS A 486 -7.74 3.79 -13.23
C HIS A 486 -8.07 5.20 -12.75
N LEU A 487 -7.61 6.21 -13.49
CA LEU A 487 -7.92 7.62 -13.25
C LEU A 487 -8.63 8.19 -14.48
N HIS A 488 -9.83 8.70 -14.25
CA HIS A 488 -10.66 9.37 -15.25
C HIS A 488 -10.11 10.77 -15.59
N GLY A 489 -10.64 11.34 -16.67
CA GLY A 489 -10.29 12.68 -17.17
C GLY A 489 -9.74 12.69 -18.58
N GLY A 490 -9.32 11.52 -19.09
CA GLY A 490 -8.98 11.23 -20.48
C GLY A 490 -7.74 11.96 -21.05
N GLY A 491 -7.41 13.14 -20.52
CA GLY A 491 -6.10 13.79 -20.61
C GLY A 491 -5.17 13.46 -19.44
N ASP A 492 -5.71 12.91 -18.34
CA ASP A 492 -4.92 12.39 -17.21
C ASP A 492 -4.27 11.07 -17.60
N ARG A 493 -2.95 11.11 -17.75
CA ARG A 493 -2.15 10.02 -18.33
C ARG A 493 -0.79 9.98 -17.66
N TRP A 494 -0.13 8.83 -17.70
CA TRP A 494 1.26 8.68 -17.27
C TRP A 494 2.01 7.70 -18.16
N ARG A 495 3.34 7.69 -18.04
CA ARG A 495 4.20 6.69 -18.68
C ARG A 495 4.24 5.45 -17.82
N PHE A 496 4.17 4.27 -18.45
CA PHE A 496 4.38 3.02 -17.73
C PHE A 496 5.79 2.94 -17.09
N ASN A 497 6.80 3.45 -17.80
CA ASN A 497 8.19 3.50 -17.34
C ASN A 497 8.74 4.93 -17.50
N PRO A 498 8.44 5.86 -16.57
CA PRO A 498 8.82 7.27 -16.73
C PRO A 498 10.34 7.48 -16.83
N LEU A 499 11.14 6.72 -16.07
CA LEU A 499 12.60 6.81 -16.10
C LEU A 499 13.23 6.30 -17.41
N ALA A 500 12.54 5.43 -18.14
CA ALA A 500 12.99 4.95 -19.45
C ALA A 500 12.72 5.96 -20.58
N ASP A 501 11.92 6.99 -20.31
CA ASP A 501 11.57 8.02 -21.27
C ASP A 501 12.20 9.38 -20.91
N PRO A 502 13.32 9.76 -21.54
CA PRO A 502 13.99 11.03 -21.25
C PRO A 502 13.20 12.26 -21.72
N THR A 503 12.09 12.07 -22.46
CA THR A 503 11.22 13.17 -22.89
C THR A 503 10.16 13.52 -21.85
N ASN A 504 9.90 12.62 -20.90
CA ASN A 504 8.97 12.85 -19.80
C ASN A 504 9.53 13.86 -18.81
N ASP A 505 8.70 14.81 -18.40
CA ASP A 505 9.04 15.81 -17.39
C ASP A 505 7.76 16.17 -16.63
N TYR A 506 7.62 15.63 -15.42
CA TYR A 506 6.47 15.89 -14.54
C TYR A 506 6.29 17.37 -14.21
N GLY A 507 7.36 18.17 -14.32
CA GLY A 507 7.33 19.61 -14.10
C GLY A 507 6.63 20.39 -15.21
N LYS A 508 6.43 19.79 -16.40
CA LYS A 508 5.72 20.41 -17.53
C LYS A 508 4.22 20.27 -17.36
N THR A 509 3.69 21.13 -16.50
CA THR A 509 2.25 21.24 -16.23
C THR A 509 1.58 22.34 -17.04
N GLY A 510 0.27 22.25 -17.25
CA GLY A 510 -0.51 23.28 -17.92
C GLY A 510 -1.15 22.86 -19.23
N LEU A 511 -1.75 23.85 -19.90
CA LEU A 511 -2.52 23.65 -21.12
C LEU A 511 -1.63 23.12 -22.26
N ASN A 512 -1.95 21.92 -22.76
CA ASN A 512 -1.31 21.33 -23.93
C ASN A 512 -2.28 20.47 -24.75
N LYS A 513 -3.06 21.12 -25.62
CA LYS A 513 -4.08 20.45 -26.44
C LYS A 513 -3.52 19.64 -27.63
N GLN A 514 -2.23 19.78 -27.96
CA GLN A 514 -1.61 19.21 -29.15
C GLN A 514 -0.31 18.47 -28.83
N ALA A 515 -0.22 17.83 -27.67
CA ALA A 515 0.97 17.10 -27.26
C ALA A 515 1.36 16.05 -28.32
N ILE A 516 2.51 16.23 -28.99
CA ILE A 516 3.02 15.27 -29.97
C ILE A 516 3.75 14.13 -29.27
N GLU A 517 3.25 12.95 -29.59
CA GLU A 517 3.62 11.60 -29.16
C GLU A 517 5.00 11.02 -29.53
N THR A 518 6.15 11.23 -28.85
CA THR A 518 7.43 10.62 -29.30
C THR A 518 8.12 9.64 -28.34
N SER A 519 7.47 9.27 -27.23
CA SER A 519 8.00 8.37 -26.22
C SER A 519 8.11 6.92 -26.68
N GLN A 520 9.10 6.24 -26.11
CA GLN A 520 9.26 4.78 -26.17
C GLN A 520 8.45 4.04 -25.08
N SER A 521 7.88 4.77 -24.12
CA SER A 521 7.01 4.24 -23.08
C SER A 521 5.54 4.47 -23.44
N THR A 522 4.74 3.41 -23.29
CA THR A 522 3.29 3.47 -23.49
C THR A 522 2.66 4.44 -22.48
N ARG A 523 1.73 5.27 -22.97
CA ARG A 523 0.85 6.08 -22.12
C ARG A 523 -0.29 5.24 -21.58
N LEU A 524 -0.52 5.34 -20.29
CA LEU A 524 -1.57 4.65 -19.58
C LEU A 524 -2.51 5.66 -18.92
N ASP A 525 -3.77 5.26 -18.80
CA ASP A 525 -4.77 5.84 -17.89
C ASP A 525 -5.22 4.80 -16.85
N SER A 526 -4.75 3.56 -16.98
CA SER A 526 -5.06 2.42 -16.14
C SER A 526 -3.85 1.50 -16.02
N GLN A 527 -3.65 0.92 -14.83
CA GLN A 527 -2.50 0.07 -14.54
C GLN A 527 -2.85 -1.02 -13.54
N ALA A 528 -2.67 -2.28 -13.95
CA ALA A 528 -2.77 -3.43 -13.06
C ALA A 528 -1.63 -3.41 -12.03
N ILE A 529 -1.95 -3.80 -10.80
CA ILE A 529 -1.01 -3.92 -9.69
C ILE A 529 -1.31 -5.20 -8.92
N GLY A 530 -0.29 -6.03 -8.74
CA GLY A 530 -0.33 -7.28 -7.97
C GLY A 530 0.28 -7.14 -6.58
N PRO A 531 0.07 -8.12 -5.68
CA PRO A 531 0.58 -8.09 -4.32
C PRO A 531 2.07 -7.78 -4.23
N GLY A 532 2.41 -6.76 -3.42
CA GLY A 532 3.80 -6.31 -3.21
C GLY A 532 4.41 -5.53 -4.38
N GLU A 533 3.68 -5.30 -5.46
CA GLU A 533 4.12 -4.39 -6.53
C GLU A 533 3.90 -2.93 -6.14
N SER A 534 4.76 -2.06 -6.67
CA SER A 534 4.67 -0.62 -6.51
C SER A 534 5.05 0.11 -7.80
N TYR A 535 4.34 1.19 -8.09
CA TYR A 535 4.55 1.99 -9.30
C TYR A 535 4.52 3.49 -9.01
N ASN A 536 5.25 4.25 -9.81
CA ASN A 536 5.28 5.71 -9.75
C ASN A 536 4.64 6.30 -10.99
N LEU A 537 3.55 7.04 -10.78
CA LEU A 537 2.77 7.65 -11.85
C LEU A 537 3.09 9.13 -11.86
N GLU A 538 3.87 9.55 -12.85
CA GLU A 538 4.12 10.97 -13.13
C GLU A 538 3.01 11.49 -14.05
N ILE A 539 2.08 12.26 -13.49
CA ILE A 539 0.87 12.68 -14.21
C ILE A 539 1.21 13.76 -15.24
N GLU A 540 0.94 13.47 -16.51
CA GLU A 540 1.15 14.40 -17.63
C GLU A 540 0.24 15.64 -17.47
N GLY A 541 0.83 16.84 -17.54
CA GLY A 541 0.09 18.09 -17.42
C GLY A 541 -0.28 18.50 -15.99
N GLY A 542 -0.07 17.62 -15.00
CA GLY A 542 -0.39 17.86 -13.59
C GLY A 542 -1.90 17.90 -13.33
N ALA A 543 -2.31 18.53 -12.23
CA ALA A 543 -3.71 18.65 -11.84
C ALA A 543 -4.59 19.34 -12.89
N GLY A 544 -5.70 18.67 -13.22
CA GLY A 544 -6.62 19.05 -14.30
C GLY A 544 -6.16 18.63 -15.69
N ALA A 545 -5.06 17.85 -15.76
CA ALA A 545 -4.39 17.38 -16.96
C ALA A 545 -4.09 18.47 -18.00
N VAL A 546 -3.73 18.04 -19.21
CA VAL A 546 -3.39 18.94 -20.31
C VAL A 546 -4.56 19.80 -20.80
N GLN A 547 -5.80 19.44 -20.45
CA GLN A 547 -7.01 20.22 -20.74
C GLN A 547 -7.30 21.31 -19.72
N GLN A 548 -6.72 21.24 -18.51
CA GLN A 548 -6.83 22.22 -17.45
C GLN A 548 -8.25 22.41 -16.91
N ALA A 549 -8.93 21.30 -16.64
CA ALA A 549 -10.26 21.28 -16.04
C ALA A 549 -10.18 21.27 -14.50
N ALA A 550 -10.97 22.12 -13.83
CA ALA A 550 -11.25 21.97 -12.41
C ALA A 550 -12.53 21.13 -12.28
N GLY A 551 -12.52 20.18 -11.35
CA GLY A 551 -13.51 19.11 -11.31
C GLY A 551 -13.11 18.02 -10.33
N ASP A 552 -13.99 17.01 -10.22
CA ASP A 552 -13.73 15.78 -9.49
C ASP A 552 -13.45 14.65 -10.48
N PHE A 553 -12.23 14.13 -10.49
CA PHE A 553 -11.76 13.12 -11.43
C PHE A 553 -11.79 11.74 -10.77
N LEU A 554 -12.65 10.83 -11.22
CA LEU A 554 -12.81 9.52 -10.58
C LEU A 554 -11.50 8.74 -10.63
N TYR A 555 -11.16 8.07 -9.54
CA TYR A 555 -10.23 6.96 -9.61
C TYR A 555 -10.72 5.78 -8.80
N HIS A 556 -10.48 4.58 -9.29
CA HIS A 556 -11.00 3.37 -8.69
C HIS A 556 -10.20 2.15 -9.10
N CYS A 557 -10.55 0.98 -8.56
CA CYS A 557 -10.11 -0.28 -9.14
C CYS A 557 -10.97 -0.62 -10.37
N HIS A 558 -10.38 -0.79 -11.55
CA HIS A 558 -11.08 -1.03 -12.82
C HIS A 558 -11.64 -2.46 -13.00
N ILE A 559 -11.67 -3.25 -11.93
CA ILE A 559 -12.45 -4.49 -11.84
C ILE A 559 -13.79 -4.11 -11.21
N ALA A 560 -14.89 -4.34 -11.92
CA ALA A 560 -16.20 -3.80 -11.57
C ALA A 560 -16.61 -4.06 -10.12
N GLU A 561 -16.52 -5.33 -9.72
CA GLU A 561 -16.87 -5.75 -8.37
C GLU A 561 -16.03 -5.10 -7.27
N HIS A 562 -14.81 -4.65 -7.58
CA HIS A 562 -13.95 -4.02 -6.58
C HIS A 562 -14.38 -2.59 -6.26
N TYR A 563 -14.74 -1.80 -7.28
CA TYR A 563 -15.22 -0.43 -7.02
C TYR A 563 -16.60 -0.43 -6.38
N ILE A 564 -17.49 -1.36 -6.75
CA ILE A 564 -18.82 -1.46 -6.13
C ILE A 564 -18.70 -1.87 -4.66
N SER A 565 -17.75 -2.79 -4.36
CA SER A 565 -17.42 -3.20 -3.00
C SER A 565 -16.59 -2.18 -2.22
N GLY A 566 -16.33 -0.99 -2.76
CA GLY A 566 -15.84 0.17 -2.01
C GLY A 566 -14.45 0.69 -2.36
N MET A 567 -13.81 0.15 -3.39
CA MET A 567 -12.45 0.56 -3.83
C MET A 567 -12.50 1.68 -4.88
N TRP A 568 -12.97 2.86 -4.48
CA TRP A 568 -13.08 4.05 -5.33
C TRP A 568 -12.95 5.35 -4.53
N SER A 569 -12.57 6.43 -5.21
CA SER A 569 -12.63 7.82 -4.73
C SER A 569 -12.42 8.76 -5.92
N PHE A 570 -12.08 10.02 -5.70
CA PHE A 570 -11.78 10.96 -6.77
C PHE A 570 -10.68 11.94 -6.39
N TRP A 571 -10.05 12.51 -7.42
CA TRP A 571 -9.13 13.63 -7.30
C TRP A 571 -9.88 14.94 -7.51
N ARG A 572 -9.99 15.74 -6.45
CA ARG A 572 -10.63 17.06 -6.50
C ARG A 572 -9.60 18.13 -6.86
N VAL A 573 -9.78 18.72 -8.04
CA VAL A 573 -8.89 19.76 -8.57
C VAL A 573 -9.55 21.13 -8.46
N TYR A 574 -8.94 22.03 -7.70
CA TYR A 574 -9.44 23.36 -7.42
C TYR A 574 -8.84 24.43 -8.34
N ASN A 575 -9.64 25.43 -8.70
CA ASN A 575 -9.20 26.64 -9.41
C ASN A 575 -8.98 27.84 -8.48
N THR A 576 -9.50 27.80 -7.25
CA THR A 576 -9.35 28.87 -6.25
C THR A 576 -8.79 28.30 -4.95
N LYS A 577 -8.18 29.17 -4.15
CA LYS A 577 -7.53 28.81 -2.90
C LYS A 577 -8.52 28.21 -1.90
N GLN A 578 -8.13 27.11 -1.26
CA GLN A 578 -8.86 26.48 -0.17
C GLN A 578 -8.18 26.77 1.18
N PRO A 579 -8.96 26.97 2.28
CA PRO A 579 -8.42 27.21 3.61
C PRO A 579 -7.56 26.06 4.17
N ASP A 580 -7.84 24.81 3.77
CA ASP A 580 -7.23 23.58 4.28
C ASP A 580 -6.38 22.85 3.20
N LEU A 581 -5.82 23.61 2.26
CA LEU A 581 -4.87 23.12 1.26
C LEU A 581 -3.79 24.17 0.98
N ALA A 582 -2.61 23.97 1.56
CA ALA A 582 -1.45 24.83 1.33
C ALA A 582 -1.03 24.78 -0.16
N PRO A 583 -0.79 25.94 -0.82
CA PRO A 583 -0.19 25.98 -2.15
C PRO A 583 1.22 25.38 -2.16
N LEU A 584 1.66 24.82 -3.30
CA LEU A 584 3.06 24.43 -3.47
C LEU A 584 3.98 25.66 -3.33
N PRO A 585 5.14 25.55 -2.66
CA PRO A 585 5.95 26.70 -2.26
C PRO A 585 6.74 27.35 -3.41
N ASP A 586 6.85 26.69 -4.56
CA ASP A 586 7.69 27.10 -5.70
C ASP A 586 6.92 27.87 -6.80
N ARG A 587 5.64 28.18 -6.56
CA ARG A 587 4.75 28.77 -7.57
C ARG A 587 3.80 29.81 -6.99
N VAL A 588 3.15 30.54 -7.88
CA VAL A 588 2.13 31.52 -7.51
C VAL A 588 0.93 30.79 -6.92
N PRO A 589 0.48 31.15 -5.69
CA PRO A 589 -0.73 30.60 -5.11
C PRO A 589 -1.97 30.83 -6.00
N PRO A 590 -2.95 29.92 -5.96
CA PRO A 590 -4.25 30.16 -6.58
C PRO A 590 -4.91 31.41 -5.98
N PRO A 591 -5.78 32.10 -6.74
CA PRO A 591 -6.48 33.28 -6.27
C PRO A 591 -7.52 32.93 -5.20
N ASP A 592 -7.79 33.87 -4.29
CA ASP A 592 -8.95 33.79 -3.41
C ASP A 592 -10.23 33.91 -4.26
N ALA A 593 -11.22 33.05 -3.99
CA ALA A 593 -12.51 33.14 -4.65
C ALA A 593 -13.25 34.42 -4.25
N VAL A 594 -14.05 34.98 -5.17
CA VAL A 594 -14.84 36.19 -4.96
C VAL A 594 -16.30 35.94 -5.25
N ASP A 595 -17.21 36.69 -4.61
CA ASP A 595 -18.61 36.61 -4.99
C ASP A 595 -18.88 37.30 -6.34
N SER A 596 -20.04 37.02 -6.91
CA SER A 596 -20.43 37.49 -8.25
C SER A 596 -20.41 39.02 -8.39
N SER A 597 -20.70 39.78 -7.34
CA SER A 597 -20.69 41.25 -7.39
C SER A 597 -19.28 41.80 -7.63
N GLN A 598 -18.26 41.08 -7.17
CA GLN A 598 -16.85 41.45 -7.29
C GLN A 598 -16.27 41.12 -8.68
N LEU A 599 -17.03 40.48 -9.57
CA LEU A 599 -16.65 40.35 -10.98
C LEU A 599 -16.82 41.66 -11.74
N ILE A 600 -17.67 42.56 -11.26
CA ILE A 600 -17.93 43.86 -11.91
C ILE A 600 -16.64 44.68 -11.96
N GLY A 601 -16.31 45.18 -13.16
CA GLY A 601 -15.10 45.92 -13.44
C GLY A 601 -13.88 45.06 -13.80
N LYS A 602 -13.96 43.73 -13.66
CA LYS A 602 -12.91 42.81 -14.12
C LYS A 602 -13.05 42.56 -15.62
N THR A 603 -11.90 42.27 -16.26
CA THR A 603 -11.82 41.95 -17.68
C THR A 603 -11.31 40.53 -17.88
N PHE A 604 -12.08 39.71 -18.60
CA PHE A 604 -11.75 38.32 -18.92
C PHE A 604 -11.74 38.16 -20.44
N ASN A 605 -10.60 37.75 -21.00
CA ASN A 605 -10.43 37.54 -22.44
C ASN A 605 -11.00 38.69 -23.28
N GLY A 606 -10.67 39.94 -22.94
CA GLY A 606 -11.14 41.15 -23.63
C GLY A 606 -12.56 41.61 -23.29
N THR A 607 -13.33 40.84 -22.51
CA THR A 607 -14.67 41.21 -22.06
C THR A 607 -14.62 41.83 -20.67
N THR A 608 -15.07 43.09 -20.52
CA THR A 608 -15.21 43.72 -19.20
C THR A 608 -16.62 43.53 -18.66
N ILE A 609 -16.73 42.99 -17.44
CA ILE A 609 -18.01 42.73 -16.81
C ILE A 609 -18.57 44.02 -16.21
N SER A 610 -19.69 44.49 -16.73
CA SER A 610 -20.45 45.59 -16.14
C SER A 610 -21.60 45.03 -15.30
N ALA A 611 -22.18 45.85 -14.43
CA ALA A 611 -23.39 45.48 -13.68
C ALA A 611 -24.53 44.98 -14.59
N GLY A 612 -24.69 45.56 -15.79
CA GLY A 612 -25.72 45.17 -16.76
C GLY A 612 -25.41 43.89 -17.54
N TYR A 613 -24.17 43.40 -17.50
CA TYR A 613 -23.73 42.18 -18.20
C TYR A 613 -23.42 41.01 -17.26
N LEU A 614 -23.41 41.24 -15.95
CA LEU A 614 -23.12 40.22 -14.96
C LEU A 614 -24.05 39.01 -15.09
N ASP A 615 -25.35 39.25 -15.27
CA ASP A 615 -26.35 38.19 -15.38
C ASP A 615 -26.14 37.31 -16.61
N CYS A 616 -25.87 37.92 -17.77
CA CYS A 616 -25.54 37.18 -18.99
C CYS A 616 -24.26 36.33 -18.86
N TRP A 617 -23.27 36.79 -18.08
CA TRP A 617 -22.04 36.05 -17.80
C TRP A 617 -22.30 34.83 -16.90
N ILE A 618 -23.08 35.02 -15.83
CA ILE A 618 -23.28 33.99 -14.82
C ILE A 618 -24.28 32.93 -15.31
N ARG A 619 -25.43 33.31 -15.87
CA ARG A 619 -26.48 32.35 -16.28
C ARG A 619 -26.01 31.33 -17.31
N GLN A 620 -25.01 31.65 -18.13
CA GLN A 620 -24.45 30.71 -19.11
C GLN A 620 -23.55 29.63 -18.49
N GLN A 621 -23.18 29.78 -17.22
CA GLN A 621 -22.32 28.86 -16.47
C GLN A 621 -23.10 28.07 -15.42
N LEU A 622 -24.40 28.37 -15.24
CA LEU A 622 -25.27 27.69 -14.28
C LEU A 622 -26.33 26.87 -15.02
N PRO A 623 -26.84 25.78 -14.41
CA PRO A 623 -28.06 25.12 -14.87
C PRO A 623 -29.26 26.07 -14.91
N PRO A 624 -30.32 25.74 -15.67
CA PRO A 624 -31.56 26.51 -15.68
C PRO A 624 -32.11 26.73 -14.26
N GLN A 625 -32.58 27.94 -13.97
CA GLN A 625 -33.11 28.27 -12.65
C GLN A 625 -34.48 27.63 -12.41
N GLY A 626 -34.65 26.89 -11.32
CA GLY A 626 -35.94 26.33 -10.94
C GLY A 626 -35.87 25.43 -9.71
N VAL A 627 -37.02 25.12 -9.12
CA VAL A 627 -37.10 24.14 -8.03
C VAL A 627 -37.36 22.76 -8.65
N PRO A 628 -36.52 21.74 -8.40
CA PRO A 628 -36.76 20.38 -8.86
C PRO A 628 -38.16 19.89 -8.43
N HIS A 629 -38.89 19.23 -9.33
CA HIS A 629 -40.23 18.72 -9.02
C HIS A 629 -40.21 17.39 -8.24
N SER A 630 -39.09 16.68 -8.27
CA SER A 630 -38.82 15.43 -7.57
C SER A 630 -37.32 15.26 -7.34
N ASP A 631 -36.94 14.26 -6.56
CA ASP A 631 -35.58 13.79 -6.34
C ASP A 631 -34.90 13.24 -7.62
N GLN A 632 -35.68 12.98 -8.68
CA GLN A 632 -35.18 12.53 -9.98
C GLN A 632 -35.08 13.65 -11.03
N ASP A 633 -35.56 14.85 -10.72
CA ASP A 633 -35.56 15.99 -11.64
C ASP A 633 -34.18 16.63 -11.73
N SER A 634 -33.52 16.45 -12.86
CA SER A 634 -32.22 17.03 -13.18
C SER A 634 -32.31 18.22 -14.13
N SER A 635 -33.51 18.69 -14.47
CA SER A 635 -33.70 19.70 -15.53
C SER A 635 -33.43 21.14 -15.07
N VAL A 636 -33.46 21.40 -13.76
CA VAL A 636 -33.32 22.72 -13.14
C VAL A 636 -32.48 22.66 -11.86
N TRP A 637 -31.95 23.80 -11.45
CA TRP A 637 -31.25 23.98 -10.17
C TRP A 637 -31.82 25.17 -9.39
N ASN A 638 -32.01 25.01 -8.08
CA ASN A 638 -32.72 25.98 -7.23
C ASN A 638 -31.81 27.13 -6.80
N TRP A 639 -31.02 27.72 -7.69
CA TRP A 639 -30.23 28.90 -7.37
C TRP A 639 -31.07 30.18 -7.39
N THR A 640 -30.60 31.25 -6.75
CA THR A 640 -31.28 32.57 -6.74
C THR A 640 -30.30 33.71 -6.59
N THR A 641 -30.79 34.95 -6.44
CA THR A 641 -29.97 36.12 -6.10
C THR A 641 -30.31 36.61 -4.69
N ALA A 642 -29.36 37.26 -4.03
CA ALA A 642 -29.54 37.74 -2.67
C ALA A 642 -30.59 38.88 -2.62
N PRO A 643 -31.58 38.83 -1.71
CA PRO A 643 -32.61 39.87 -1.62
C PRO A 643 -32.06 41.27 -1.34
N SER A 644 -30.92 41.36 -0.64
CA SER A 644 -30.24 42.62 -0.31
C SER A 644 -29.38 43.17 -1.45
N ASN A 645 -28.94 42.31 -2.37
CA ASN A 645 -28.13 42.69 -3.51
C ASN A 645 -28.30 41.67 -4.66
N PRO A 646 -29.07 41.99 -5.72
CA PRO A 646 -29.32 41.08 -6.83
C PRO A 646 -28.07 40.78 -7.69
N GLN A 647 -26.93 41.41 -7.41
CA GLN A 647 -25.64 41.08 -8.03
C GLN A 647 -24.90 39.92 -7.33
N ILE A 648 -25.42 39.45 -6.19
CA ILE A 648 -24.87 38.29 -5.47
C ILE A 648 -25.75 37.08 -5.76
N TYR A 649 -25.19 36.10 -6.44
CA TYR A 649 -25.82 34.81 -6.74
C TYR A 649 -25.62 33.83 -5.58
N LEU A 650 -26.67 33.09 -5.28
CA LEU A 650 -26.75 32.13 -4.20
C LEU A 650 -27.08 30.77 -4.78
N GLY A 651 -26.47 29.71 -4.26
CA GLY A 651 -26.83 28.34 -4.56
C GLY A 651 -28.22 27.99 -4.03
N GLU A 652 -28.55 26.72 -4.09
CA GLU A 652 -29.78 26.19 -3.50
C GLU A 652 -29.81 26.29 -1.98
N PRO A 653 -31.02 26.24 -1.36
CA PRO A 653 -31.11 26.13 0.09
C PRO A 653 -30.34 24.92 0.56
N GLU A 654 -29.53 25.06 1.59
CA GLU A 654 -28.88 23.91 2.20
C GLU A 654 -29.93 22.89 2.64
N ASP A 655 -29.73 21.64 2.24
CA ASP A 655 -30.35 20.52 2.91
C ASP A 655 -29.74 20.39 4.32
N LYS A 656 -30.62 20.37 5.33
CA LYS A 656 -30.27 20.23 6.75
C LYS A 656 -30.76 18.91 7.32
N GLY A 657 -31.00 17.93 6.45
CA GLY A 657 -31.49 16.61 6.81
C GLY A 657 -30.65 15.93 7.90
N PRO A 658 -31.20 14.94 8.60
CA PRO A 658 -30.45 14.17 9.56
C PRO A 658 -29.48 13.27 8.79
N TRP A 659 -28.23 13.68 8.69
CA TRP A 659 -27.17 12.88 8.07
C TRP A 659 -26.23 12.36 9.16
N PRO A 660 -26.63 11.33 9.92
CA PRO A 660 -25.84 10.81 11.03
C PRO A 660 -24.49 10.25 10.55
N ASP A 661 -24.42 9.84 9.29
CA ASP A 661 -23.25 9.20 8.71
C ASP A 661 -22.37 10.19 7.93
N LEU A 662 -22.68 11.49 7.91
CA LEU A 662 -21.80 12.51 7.33
C LEU A 662 -21.00 13.22 8.43
N PRO A 663 -19.67 13.25 8.35
CA PRO A 663 -18.85 14.06 9.25
C PRO A 663 -19.21 15.54 9.10
N ASN A 664 -19.92 16.09 10.09
CA ASN A 664 -20.42 17.46 10.04
C ASN A 664 -19.34 18.47 10.45
N LEU A 665 -18.93 19.35 9.52
CA LEU A 665 -18.09 20.51 9.84
C LEU A 665 -18.83 21.53 10.72
N SER A 666 -20.16 21.60 10.56
CA SER A 666 -21.04 22.48 11.31
C SER A 666 -22.38 21.81 11.54
N ALA A 667 -22.84 21.77 12.78
CA ALA A 667 -24.18 21.26 13.10
C ALA A 667 -25.30 22.14 12.52
N ALA A 668 -25.04 23.42 12.23
CA ALA A 668 -26.02 24.34 11.65
C ALA A 668 -26.09 24.27 10.12
N HIS A 669 -24.99 23.80 9.50
CA HIS A 669 -24.75 23.79 8.06
C HIS A 669 -24.01 22.48 7.70
N PRO A 670 -24.68 21.32 7.81
CA PRO A 670 -24.02 20.02 7.76
C PRO A 670 -23.38 19.70 6.39
N GLY A 671 -23.90 20.29 5.31
CA GLY A 671 -23.43 20.01 3.93
C GLY A 671 -22.53 21.08 3.35
N SER A 672 -22.25 22.11 4.13
CA SER A 672 -21.43 23.23 3.70
C SER A 672 -19.96 22.85 3.62
N LEU A 673 -19.26 23.38 2.63
CA LEU A 673 -17.80 23.34 2.56
C LEU A 673 -17.20 24.21 3.65
N ILE A 674 -15.93 23.98 3.96
CA ILE A 674 -15.16 24.85 4.86
C ILE A 674 -15.17 26.32 4.42
N THR A 675 -15.25 26.58 3.11
CA THR A 675 -15.32 27.92 2.52
C THR A 675 -16.66 28.60 2.75
N ASP A 676 -17.77 27.86 2.81
CA ASP A 676 -19.11 28.42 3.06
C ASP A 676 -19.27 28.84 4.52
N LEU A 677 -18.53 28.21 5.44
CA LEU A 677 -18.57 28.54 6.86
C LEU A 677 -17.84 29.85 7.20
N ALA A 678 -17.16 30.47 6.22
CA ALA A 678 -16.56 31.78 6.43
C ALA A 678 -17.63 32.87 6.63
N PRO A 679 -17.38 33.90 7.47
CA PRO A 679 -18.38 34.92 7.78
C PRO A 679 -18.95 35.59 6.53
N GLY A 680 -20.29 35.57 6.41
CA GLY A 680 -21.02 36.22 5.32
C GLY A 680 -21.03 35.46 4.00
N GLN A 681 -20.58 34.21 3.96
CA GLN A 681 -20.70 33.35 2.78
C GLN A 681 -22.04 32.62 2.70
N ILE A 682 -22.68 32.34 3.83
CA ILE A 682 -24.06 31.84 3.89
C ILE A 682 -25.03 33.01 4.08
N VAL A 683 -26.08 33.05 3.26
CA VAL A 683 -27.14 34.06 3.29
C VAL A 683 -28.46 33.41 3.66
N SER A 684 -29.05 33.82 4.78
CA SER A 684 -30.38 33.38 5.18
C SER A 684 -31.45 34.00 4.30
N THR A 685 -32.30 33.18 3.69
CA THR A 685 -33.45 33.59 2.87
C THR A 685 -34.75 33.00 3.42
N PRO A 686 -35.93 33.49 3.00
CA PRO A 686 -37.21 32.87 3.38
C PRO A 686 -37.33 31.39 3.00
N SER A 687 -36.53 30.94 2.01
CA SER A 687 -36.51 29.55 1.54
C SER A 687 -35.44 28.67 2.20
N GLY A 688 -34.64 29.23 3.12
CA GLY A 688 -33.53 28.53 3.76
C GLY A 688 -32.21 29.30 3.65
N ASP A 689 -31.20 28.80 4.36
CA ASP A 689 -29.83 29.29 4.28
C ASP A 689 -29.20 28.84 2.96
N ARG A 690 -28.51 29.74 2.27
CA ARG A 690 -27.94 29.48 0.95
C ARG A 690 -26.48 29.91 0.89
N PRO A 691 -25.54 29.06 0.46
CA PRO A 691 -24.17 29.49 0.20
C PRO A 691 -24.12 30.43 -1.00
N LYS A 692 -23.21 31.41 -0.97
CA LYS A 692 -22.91 32.23 -2.15
C LYS A 692 -22.25 31.39 -3.24
N ILE A 693 -22.61 31.66 -4.48
CA ILE A 693 -21.85 31.15 -5.63
C ILE A 693 -20.59 32.00 -5.78
N MET A 694 -19.45 31.35 -5.62
CA MET A 694 -18.13 31.97 -5.68
C MET A 694 -17.50 31.78 -7.06
N PHE A 695 -16.57 32.65 -7.42
CA PHE A 695 -15.93 32.70 -8.74
C PHE A 695 -14.43 32.95 -8.62
N ASP A 696 -13.68 32.46 -9.59
CA ASP A 696 -12.27 32.76 -9.76
C ASP A 696 -12.10 34.17 -10.37
N PRO A 697 -11.47 35.12 -9.65
CA PRO A 697 -11.34 36.49 -10.09
C PRO A 697 -10.35 36.68 -11.25
N THR A 698 -9.65 35.63 -11.70
CA THR A 698 -8.68 35.68 -12.80
C THR A 698 -9.28 35.26 -14.13
N ASN A 699 -10.32 34.42 -14.13
CA ASN A 699 -10.92 33.88 -15.35
C ASN A 699 -12.45 33.93 -15.38
N GLY A 700 -13.10 34.36 -14.29
CA GLY A 700 -14.55 34.56 -14.18
C GLY A 700 -15.38 33.28 -14.14
N ARG A 701 -14.76 32.10 -14.03
CA ARG A 701 -15.46 30.81 -13.88
C ARG A 701 -15.90 30.59 -12.43
N PRO A 702 -16.95 29.78 -12.18
CA PRO A 702 -17.31 29.38 -10.81
C PRO A 702 -16.11 28.81 -10.04
N ALA A 703 -16.08 28.95 -8.73
CA ALA A 703 -15.12 28.22 -7.91
C ALA A 703 -15.61 26.77 -7.76
N TRP A 704 -14.73 25.80 -8.00
CA TRP A 704 -15.06 24.39 -7.80
C TRP A 704 -14.95 24.00 -6.31
N PRO A 705 -15.89 23.19 -5.75
CA PRO A 705 -17.13 22.72 -6.36
C PRO A 705 -18.30 23.70 -6.25
N LEU A 706 -19.19 23.67 -7.25
CA LEU A 706 -20.35 24.56 -7.35
C LEU A 706 -21.51 24.14 -6.43
N MET A 707 -21.76 22.84 -6.29
CA MET A 707 -22.93 22.28 -5.61
C MET A 707 -22.59 21.74 -4.22
N ARG A 708 -23.61 21.42 -3.41
CA ARG A 708 -23.51 20.85 -2.05
C ARG A 708 -24.36 19.58 -1.94
N PRO A 709 -24.11 18.70 -0.95
CA PRO A 709 -24.89 17.49 -0.76
C PRO A 709 -26.39 17.78 -0.56
N HIS A 710 -27.23 17.01 -1.26
CA HIS A 710 -28.68 16.88 -1.13
C HIS A 710 -28.99 15.38 -1.16
N ILE A 711 -29.12 14.77 0.02
CA ILE A 711 -29.04 13.32 0.12
C ILE A 711 -30.26 12.65 -0.49
N GLY A 712 -30.02 11.74 -1.44
CA GLY A 712 -31.06 11.06 -2.22
C GLY A 712 -31.51 11.80 -3.48
N ASP A 713 -31.20 13.09 -3.61
CA ASP A 713 -31.56 13.88 -4.78
C ASP A 713 -30.54 13.71 -5.91
N ARG A 714 -31.03 13.83 -7.14
CA ARG A 714 -30.23 13.83 -8.36
C ARG A 714 -29.68 15.24 -8.64
N PRO A 715 -28.40 15.39 -9.03
CA PRO A 715 -27.89 16.70 -9.43
C PRO A 715 -28.54 17.17 -10.73
N PRO A 716 -28.51 18.48 -11.02
CA PRO A 716 -28.95 19.01 -12.31
C PRO A 716 -28.03 18.55 -13.45
N PHE A 717 -28.57 18.49 -14.67
CA PHE A 717 -27.77 18.53 -15.88
C PHE A 717 -27.02 19.86 -15.98
N SER A 718 -25.92 19.85 -16.72
CA SER A 718 -25.14 21.06 -16.99
C SER A 718 -25.97 22.12 -17.72
N GLY A 719 -25.57 23.39 -17.55
CA GLY A 719 -26.19 24.53 -18.23
C GLY A 719 -26.05 24.50 -19.76
N ASN A 720 -26.60 25.52 -20.43
CA ASN A 720 -26.47 25.70 -21.88
C ASN A 720 -26.93 24.49 -22.73
N GLY A 721 -28.06 23.87 -22.36
CA GLY A 721 -28.63 22.74 -23.10
C GLY A 721 -27.90 21.42 -22.89
N HIS A 722 -27.47 21.16 -21.65
CA HIS A 722 -26.76 19.94 -21.24
C HIS A 722 -25.41 19.81 -21.97
N THR A 723 -24.66 20.92 -21.99
CA THR A 723 -23.31 20.98 -22.59
C THR A 723 -22.39 19.91 -21.99
N GLY A 724 -21.60 19.25 -22.83
CA GLY A 724 -20.62 18.26 -22.38
C GLY A 724 -19.41 18.91 -21.71
N ALA A 725 -19.17 20.21 -21.96
CA ALA A 725 -18.02 20.94 -21.45
C ALA A 725 -18.40 22.21 -20.64
N PRO A 726 -19.11 22.08 -19.50
CA PRO A 726 -19.60 23.23 -18.74
C PRO A 726 -18.49 24.03 -18.05
N TRP A 727 -17.32 23.42 -17.81
CA TRP A 727 -16.18 24.12 -17.27
C TRP A 727 -15.30 24.68 -18.40
N LEU A 728 -14.84 23.81 -19.29
CA LEU A 728 -13.88 24.16 -20.33
C LEU A 728 -14.49 25.05 -21.43
N GLY A 729 -15.76 24.85 -21.75
CA GLY A 729 -16.42 25.34 -22.95
C GLY A 729 -16.14 24.43 -24.16
N GLU A 730 -17.15 24.21 -24.99
CA GLU A 730 -17.10 23.26 -26.11
C GLU A 730 -15.98 23.55 -27.12
N THR A 731 -15.83 24.82 -27.51
CA THR A 731 -14.86 25.24 -28.53
C THR A 731 -13.93 26.32 -27.97
N GLY A 732 -12.63 26.10 -28.09
CA GLY A 732 -11.60 27.07 -27.75
C GLY A 732 -11.43 28.13 -28.83
N ASN A 733 -11.04 29.35 -28.43
CA ASN A 733 -10.79 30.52 -29.27
C ASN A 733 -11.97 30.96 -30.13
N VAL A 734 -13.20 30.71 -29.68
CA VAL A 734 -14.41 31.29 -30.30
C VAL A 734 -14.30 32.82 -30.23
N PRO A 735 -14.58 33.56 -31.32
CA PRO A 735 -14.52 35.02 -31.31
C PRO A 735 -15.40 35.64 -30.21
N ILE A 736 -14.89 36.69 -29.58
CA ILE A 736 -15.67 37.50 -28.63
C ILE A 736 -16.82 38.15 -29.42
N PRO A 737 -18.09 37.94 -29.02
CA PRO A 737 -19.22 38.52 -29.73
C PRO A 737 -19.13 40.05 -29.79
N ASN A 738 -19.35 40.63 -30.97
CA ASN A 738 -19.56 42.07 -31.13
C ASN A 738 -21.07 42.35 -30.92
N GLY A 739 -21.51 42.60 -29.69
CA GLY A 739 -22.94 42.81 -29.41
C GLY A 739 -23.30 42.84 -27.92
N PRO A 740 -24.61 42.89 -27.59
CA PRO A 740 -25.11 43.03 -26.23
C PRO A 740 -25.03 41.73 -25.40
N SER A 741 -24.64 40.60 -25.99
CA SER A 741 -24.47 39.33 -25.27
C SER A 741 -23.00 39.06 -24.95
N VAL A 742 -22.74 38.71 -23.70
CA VAL A 742 -21.43 38.29 -23.24
C VAL A 742 -21.36 36.77 -23.20
N ASN A 743 -20.25 36.15 -23.63
CA ASN A 743 -20.04 34.71 -23.58
C ASN A 743 -18.80 34.38 -22.71
N PRO A 744 -18.96 33.65 -21.59
CA PRO A 744 -17.86 33.32 -20.68
C PRO A 744 -16.81 32.37 -21.28
N TYR A 745 -17.14 31.67 -22.37
CA TYR A 745 -16.25 30.75 -23.07
C TYR A 745 -15.56 31.36 -24.29
N ALA A 746 -15.93 32.58 -24.71
CA ALA A 746 -15.32 33.23 -25.86
C ALA A 746 -13.89 33.71 -25.56
N GLY A 747 -13.02 33.67 -26.57
CA GLY A 747 -11.63 34.11 -26.50
C GLY A 747 -10.71 33.22 -25.67
N ARG A 748 -11.18 32.02 -25.29
CA ARG A 748 -10.50 31.08 -24.38
C ARG A 748 -9.68 30.04 -25.11
N ASN A 749 -8.37 29.98 -24.86
CA ASN A 749 -7.53 28.93 -25.45
C ASN A 749 -7.69 27.57 -24.78
N ASP A 750 -8.25 27.53 -23.57
CA ASP A 750 -8.50 26.34 -22.75
C ASP A 750 -9.86 25.68 -23.02
N GLY A 751 -10.57 26.08 -24.08
CA GLY A 751 -11.76 25.35 -24.56
C GLY A 751 -11.43 23.90 -24.92
N LEU A 752 -12.42 23.01 -24.79
CA LEU A 752 -12.24 21.57 -24.96
C LEU A 752 -11.69 21.24 -26.35
N CYS A 753 -12.43 21.61 -27.41
CA CYS A 753 -12.04 21.38 -28.79
C CYS A 753 -11.40 22.63 -29.42
N PRO A 754 -10.25 22.53 -30.11
CA PRO A 754 -9.69 23.65 -30.86
C PRO A 754 -10.68 24.20 -31.92
N ASN A 755 -10.73 25.52 -32.16
CA ASN A 755 -11.63 26.13 -33.16
C ASN A 755 -11.48 25.54 -34.58
N SER A 756 -10.30 25.03 -34.92
CA SER A 756 -10.00 24.42 -36.21
C SER A 756 -10.35 22.94 -36.30
N ALA A 757 -10.75 22.30 -35.19
CA ALA A 757 -11.06 20.88 -35.16
C ALA A 757 -12.36 20.59 -35.93
N PRO A 758 -12.36 19.64 -36.88
CA PRO A 758 -13.60 19.21 -37.53
C PRO A 758 -14.57 18.62 -36.51
N LEU A 759 -15.79 19.17 -36.44
CA LEU A 759 -16.85 18.67 -35.56
C LEU A 759 -17.59 17.50 -36.22
N ARG A 760 -17.63 16.35 -35.55
CA ARG A 760 -18.47 15.20 -35.89
C ARG A 760 -19.60 15.09 -34.88
N LYS A 761 -20.80 14.77 -35.35
CA LYS A 761 -21.99 14.63 -34.50
C LYS A 761 -22.50 13.20 -34.57
N PHE A 762 -22.74 12.60 -33.41
CA PHE A 762 -23.29 11.27 -33.28
C PHE A 762 -24.52 11.32 -32.37
N ASN A 763 -25.68 10.98 -32.91
CA ASN A 763 -26.89 10.77 -32.11
C ASN A 763 -26.97 9.29 -31.77
N VAL A 764 -26.72 8.96 -30.51
CA VAL A 764 -26.67 7.61 -29.98
C VAL A 764 -27.92 7.34 -29.16
N VAL A 765 -28.46 6.13 -29.28
CA VAL A 765 -29.56 5.64 -28.47
C VAL A 765 -29.18 4.31 -27.84
N ALA A 766 -29.40 4.17 -26.54
CA ALA A 766 -29.37 2.88 -25.85
C ALA A 766 -30.71 2.16 -26.06
N ILE A 767 -30.65 0.90 -26.49
CA ILE A 767 -31.84 0.08 -26.77
C ILE A 767 -31.71 -1.31 -26.14
N THR A 768 -32.82 -1.80 -25.58
CA THR A 768 -32.97 -3.19 -25.17
C THR A 768 -33.60 -4.03 -26.28
N LEU A 769 -33.01 -5.19 -26.58
CA LEU A 769 -33.56 -6.18 -27.51
C LEU A 769 -32.95 -7.57 -27.28
N PRO A 770 -33.63 -8.66 -27.69
CA PRO A 770 -33.05 -9.99 -27.61
C PRO A 770 -31.78 -10.14 -28.48
N ILE A 771 -30.65 -10.51 -27.87
CA ILE A 771 -29.37 -10.73 -28.56
C ILE A 771 -29.05 -12.22 -28.61
N LYS A 772 -28.77 -12.74 -29.81
CA LYS A 772 -28.33 -14.13 -29.97
C LYS A 772 -26.85 -14.27 -29.62
N ASN A 773 -26.57 -14.81 -28.43
CA ASN A 773 -25.21 -15.10 -27.98
C ASN A 773 -24.63 -16.31 -28.71
N THR A 774 -25.45 -17.33 -28.97
CA THR A 774 -25.09 -18.51 -29.76
C THR A 774 -26.24 -18.95 -30.66
N LYS A 775 -26.08 -20.08 -31.36
CA LYS A 775 -27.17 -20.67 -32.15
C LYS A 775 -28.39 -21.08 -31.30
N THR A 776 -28.20 -21.34 -30.01
CA THR A 776 -29.23 -21.88 -29.12
C THR A 776 -29.46 -21.04 -27.87
N LEU A 777 -28.63 -20.02 -27.62
CA LEU A 777 -28.75 -19.13 -26.46
C LEU A 777 -29.04 -17.71 -26.93
N THR A 778 -30.04 -17.11 -26.31
CA THR A 778 -30.43 -15.72 -26.52
C THR A 778 -30.44 -15.04 -25.16
N ASP A 779 -29.77 -13.90 -25.07
CA ASP A 779 -30.01 -12.95 -23.99
C ASP A 779 -31.32 -12.22 -24.31
N PRO A 780 -32.40 -12.42 -23.53
CA PRO A 780 -33.69 -11.79 -23.80
C PRO A 780 -33.69 -10.28 -23.56
N THR A 781 -32.72 -9.76 -22.80
CA THR A 781 -32.66 -8.38 -22.32
C THR A 781 -31.33 -7.71 -22.70
N GLY A 782 -30.74 -8.14 -23.81
CA GLY A 782 -29.48 -7.58 -24.29
C GLY A 782 -29.59 -6.08 -24.55
N MET A 783 -28.56 -5.34 -24.18
CA MET A 783 -28.49 -3.88 -24.33
C MET A 783 -27.36 -3.50 -25.28
N ILE A 784 -27.63 -2.57 -26.19
CA ILE A 784 -26.60 -2.00 -27.07
C ILE A 784 -26.81 -0.50 -27.28
N TYR A 785 -25.70 0.19 -27.55
CA TYR A 785 -25.73 1.47 -28.23
C TYR A 785 -25.93 1.26 -29.74
N THR A 786 -26.72 2.12 -30.36
CA THR A 786 -26.81 2.24 -31.82
C THR A 786 -26.99 3.69 -32.23
N LEU A 787 -26.75 4.00 -33.51
CA LEU A 787 -27.08 5.33 -34.04
C LEU A 787 -28.61 5.48 -34.11
N ALA A 788 -29.12 6.64 -33.74
CA ALA A 788 -30.56 6.90 -33.71
C ALA A 788 -31.23 6.65 -35.08
N GLN A 789 -30.54 6.93 -36.18
CA GLN A 789 -31.01 6.69 -37.55
C GLN A 789 -31.03 5.19 -37.95
N ASP A 790 -30.39 4.33 -37.17
CA ASP A 790 -30.24 2.91 -37.42
C ASP A 790 -31.14 2.04 -36.53
N LYS A 791 -31.65 2.60 -35.42
CA LYS A 791 -32.40 1.87 -34.39
C LYS A 791 -33.59 1.08 -34.93
N ASP A 792 -34.40 1.68 -35.81
CA ASP A 792 -35.59 1.04 -36.37
C ASP A 792 -35.20 -0.16 -37.24
N GLY A 793 -34.07 -0.02 -37.95
CA GLY A 793 -33.51 -1.11 -38.74
C GLY A 793 -32.98 -2.26 -37.87
N VAL A 794 -32.40 -1.93 -36.71
CA VAL A 794 -31.92 -2.91 -35.71
C VAL A 794 -33.10 -3.64 -35.07
N TYR A 795 -34.14 -2.93 -34.62
CA TYR A 795 -35.36 -3.53 -34.09
C TYR A 795 -36.05 -4.44 -35.11
N ALA A 796 -36.11 -4.03 -36.38
CA ALA A 796 -36.69 -4.83 -37.46
C ALA A 796 -35.80 -6.00 -37.93
N GLY A 797 -34.56 -6.12 -37.44
CA GLY A 797 -33.58 -7.13 -37.87
C GLY A 797 -33.04 -6.91 -39.29
N THR A 798 -33.27 -5.74 -39.89
CA THR A 798 -32.72 -5.35 -41.20
C THR A 798 -31.29 -4.81 -41.09
N LYS A 799 -30.90 -4.38 -39.89
CA LYS A 799 -29.51 -4.09 -39.50
C LYS A 799 -29.11 -5.05 -38.36
N PRO A 800 -27.85 -5.49 -38.31
CA PRO A 800 -27.40 -6.38 -37.24
C PRO A 800 -27.39 -5.65 -35.89
N ALA A 801 -27.82 -6.35 -34.83
CA ALA A 801 -27.62 -5.94 -33.45
C ALA A 801 -26.15 -6.23 -33.07
N GLN A 802 -25.31 -5.21 -33.10
CA GLN A 802 -23.87 -5.30 -32.83
C GLN A 802 -23.42 -4.09 -32.00
N PRO A 803 -22.30 -4.20 -31.26
CA PRO A 803 -21.75 -3.05 -30.53
C PRO A 803 -21.51 -1.85 -31.45
N LEU A 804 -21.85 -0.64 -30.97
CA LEU A 804 -21.59 0.59 -31.69
C LEU A 804 -20.07 0.84 -31.80
N ALA A 805 -19.62 1.14 -33.01
CA ALA A 805 -18.28 1.67 -33.26
C ALA A 805 -18.40 2.97 -34.06
N ILE A 806 -17.98 4.09 -33.46
CA ILE A 806 -17.81 5.37 -34.14
C ILE A 806 -16.36 5.55 -34.57
N ARG A 807 -16.10 6.38 -35.59
CA ARG A 807 -14.75 6.63 -36.13
C ARG A 807 -14.54 8.12 -36.37
N SER A 808 -13.37 8.59 -35.95
CA SER A 808 -12.94 9.98 -36.02
C SER A 808 -11.46 10.05 -36.35
N ASN A 809 -11.02 11.13 -36.98
CA ASN A 809 -9.60 11.36 -37.23
C ASN A 809 -8.93 11.95 -35.99
N ILE A 810 -7.61 11.76 -35.86
CA ILE A 810 -6.84 12.49 -34.84
C ILE A 810 -7.02 13.99 -35.08
N GLY A 811 -7.48 14.70 -34.04
CA GLY A 811 -7.76 16.14 -34.10
C GLY A 811 -9.20 16.51 -34.46
N ASP A 812 -10.08 15.53 -34.72
CA ASP A 812 -11.52 15.76 -34.78
C ASP A 812 -12.07 16.04 -33.36
N CYS A 813 -13.19 16.76 -33.31
CA CYS A 813 -14.00 16.97 -32.11
C CYS A 813 -15.29 16.17 -32.26
N ASP A 814 -15.60 15.30 -31.30
CA ASP A 814 -16.77 14.43 -31.36
C ASP A 814 -17.83 14.89 -30.37
N ALA A 815 -18.99 15.32 -30.88
CA ALA A 815 -20.18 15.61 -30.10
C ALA A 815 -21.12 14.41 -30.14
N VAL A 816 -21.33 13.79 -28.97
CA VAL A 816 -22.23 12.65 -28.80
C VAL A 816 -23.46 13.09 -28.02
N THR A 817 -24.64 12.92 -28.63
CA THR A 817 -25.92 13.08 -27.94
C THR A 817 -26.45 11.70 -27.58
N LEU A 818 -26.57 11.39 -26.30
CA LEU A 818 -27.10 10.13 -25.80
C LEU A 818 -28.57 10.25 -25.42
N THR A 819 -29.38 9.30 -25.88
CA THR A 819 -30.77 9.09 -25.42
C THR A 819 -30.98 7.61 -25.07
N SER A 820 -32.06 7.29 -24.36
CA SER A 820 -32.36 5.92 -23.96
C SER A 820 -33.79 5.53 -24.31
N GLU A 821 -33.96 4.31 -24.84
CA GLU A 821 -35.23 3.59 -24.95
C GLU A 821 -35.23 2.30 -24.12
N GLU A 822 -34.32 2.21 -23.14
CA GLU A 822 -34.31 1.13 -22.17
C GLU A 822 -35.65 1.03 -21.42
N THR A 823 -35.90 -0.10 -20.77
CA THR A 823 -37.09 -0.26 -19.93
C THR A 823 -36.70 -0.56 -18.49
N ASP A 824 -37.45 -0.01 -17.54
CA ASP A 824 -37.25 -0.28 -16.11
C ASP A 824 -37.35 -1.80 -15.81
N ALA A 825 -38.26 -2.49 -16.51
CA ALA A 825 -38.52 -3.92 -16.32
C ALA A 825 -37.34 -4.84 -16.66
N THR A 826 -36.33 -4.34 -17.40
CA THR A 826 -35.16 -5.13 -17.82
C THR A 826 -33.93 -4.88 -16.96
N GLN A 827 -33.99 -3.96 -16.00
CA GLN A 827 -32.89 -3.66 -15.09
C GLN A 827 -33.04 -4.39 -13.75
N ALA A 828 -31.92 -4.83 -13.16
CA ALA A 828 -31.91 -5.52 -11.88
C ALA A 828 -32.47 -4.66 -10.74
N SER A 829 -32.18 -3.36 -10.76
CA SER A 829 -32.71 -2.36 -9.82
C SER A 829 -34.18 -2.00 -10.07
N GLY A 830 -34.76 -2.42 -11.20
CA GLY A 830 -36.08 -1.97 -11.63
C GLY A 830 -36.11 -0.48 -12.04
N PHE A 831 -34.96 0.16 -12.24
CA PHE A 831 -34.87 1.58 -12.53
C PHE A 831 -33.77 1.88 -13.56
N ALA A 832 -34.17 2.19 -14.80
CA ALA A 832 -33.26 2.33 -15.93
C ALA A 832 -32.62 3.72 -16.05
N LYS A 833 -31.29 3.75 -16.01
CA LYS A 833 -30.45 4.89 -16.38
C LYS A 833 -29.27 4.37 -17.22
N VAL A 834 -28.79 5.17 -18.15
CA VAL A 834 -27.66 4.80 -19.02
C VAL A 834 -26.69 5.97 -19.19
N ASN A 835 -25.40 5.67 -19.29
CA ASN A 835 -24.32 6.64 -19.42
C ASN A 835 -23.19 6.09 -20.33
N MET A 836 -22.33 6.96 -20.84
CA MET A 836 -21.26 6.58 -21.77
C MET A 836 -19.91 7.13 -21.31
N HIS A 837 -18.94 6.25 -21.08
CA HIS A 837 -17.55 6.58 -20.75
C HIS A 837 -16.59 6.18 -21.87
N ILE A 838 -15.47 6.91 -22.00
CA ILE A 838 -14.44 6.67 -23.02
C ILE A 838 -13.04 7.00 -22.49
N HIS A 839 -12.06 6.21 -22.92
CA HIS A 839 -10.65 6.34 -22.54
C HIS A 839 -9.84 7.15 -23.58
N HIS A 840 -8.73 7.75 -23.13
CA HIS A 840 -7.70 8.40 -23.96
C HIS A 840 -8.15 9.54 -24.91
N VAL A 841 -9.34 10.09 -24.74
CA VAL A 841 -9.81 11.34 -25.39
C VAL A 841 -9.92 12.45 -24.35
N GLN A 842 -9.74 13.71 -24.73
CA GLN A 842 -9.97 14.80 -23.78
C GLN A 842 -11.47 15.06 -23.65
N PHE A 843 -11.95 15.20 -22.43
CA PHE A 843 -13.31 15.62 -22.11
C PHE A 843 -13.32 16.51 -20.86
N ASP A 844 -14.46 17.11 -20.56
CA ASP A 844 -14.68 17.84 -19.31
C ASP A 844 -15.30 16.87 -18.29
N PRO A 845 -14.61 16.57 -17.17
CA PRO A 845 -15.09 15.57 -16.21
C PRO A 845 -16.43 15.95 -15.58
N ASN A 846 -16.78 17.25 -15.58
CA ASN A 846 -17.97 17.73 -14.92
C ASN A 846 -19.27 17.30 -15.63
N ALA A 847 -19.24 16.96 -16.93
CA ALA A 847 -20.43 16.55 -17.68
C ALA A 847 -20.18 15.59 -18.87
N SER A 848 -18.96 15.09 -19.09
CA SER A 848 -18.65 14.17 -20.22
C SER A 848 -17.72 13.03 -19.83
N ASP A 849 -17.66 12.70 -18.54
CA ASP A 849 -16.99 11.51 -18.05
C ASP A 849 -17.83 10.24 -18.28
N GLY A 850 -19.16 10.35 -18.23
CA GLY A 850 -20.06 9.20 -18.28
C GLY A 850 -20.37 8.59 -16.92
N VAL A 851 -19.93 9.23 -15.84
CA VAL A 851 -20.26 8.89 -14.45
C VAL A 851 -20.39 10.18 -13.66
N ILE A 852 -21.22 10.17 -12.61
CA ILE A 852 -21.43 11.34 -11.78
C ILE A 852 -20.48 11.23 -10.59
N THR A 853 -19.31 11.84 -10.75
CA THR A 853 -18.24 11.78 -9.77
C THR A 853 -18.25 13.01 -8.89
N GLY A 854 -18.29 12.82 -7.57
CA GLY A 854 -18.19 13.93 -6.63
C GLY A 854 -19.32 14.93 -6.83
N MET A 855 -18.99 16.21 -7.01
CA MET A 855 -19.95 17.30 -7.23
C MET A 855 -20.22 17.61 -8.72
N SER A 856 -19.99 16.64 -9.61
CA SER A 856 -20.25 16.77 -11.05
C SER A 856 -21.74 16.83 -11.37
N TYR A 857 -22.07 17.33 -12.57
CA TYR A 857 -23.44 17.37 -13.08
C TYR A 857 -23.94 15.96 -13.38
N GLU A 858 -25.25 15.84 -13.58
CA GLU A 858 -25.88 14.64 -14.09
C GLU A 858 -25.36 14.28 -15.49
N GLN A 859 -25.07 12.99 -15.71
CA GLN A 859 -24.49 12.46 -16.95
C GLN A 859 -25.16 11.16 -17.44
N SER A 860 -26.05 10.61 -16.61
CA SER A 860 -26.93 9.50 -16.95
C SER A 860 -28.27 10.01 -17.45
N VAL A 861 -28.86 9.29 -18.40
CA VAL A 861 -30.17 9.61 -18.97
C VAL A 861 -31.16 8.49 -18.69
N ARG A 862 -32.39 8.84 -18.31
CA ARG A 862 -33.50 7.88 -18.21
C ARG A 862 -34.13 7.66 -19.59
N PRO A 863 -34.92 6.58 -19.75
CA PRO A 863 -35.70 6.37 -20.95
C PRO A 863 -36.68 7.53 -21.20
N TYR A 864 -36.60 8.17 -22.37
CA TYR A 864 -37.46 9.31 -22.70
C TYR A 864 -38.94 8.94 -22.89
N LYS A 865 -39.25 7.64 -22.90
CA LYS A 865 -40.62 7.12 -22.91
C LYS A 865 -41.19 6.92 -21.50
N ALA A 866 -40.33 6.85 -20.49
CA ALA A 866 -40.68 6.65 -19.08
C ALA A 866 -40.66 7.97 -18.30
N GLU A 867 -39.69 8.84 -18.59
CA GLU A 867 -39.63 10.21 -18.09
C GLU A 867 -40.36 11.13 -19.09
N ASP A 868 -41.25 12.01 -18.64
CA ASP A 868 -41.81 13.05 -19.50
C ASP A 868 -40.70 14.10 -19.73
N PRO A 869 -40.14 14.20 -20.94
CA PRO A 869 -39.04 15.13 -21.20
C PRO A 869 -39.51 16.59 -21.26
N THR A 870 -40.81 16.88 -21.11
CA THR A 870 -41.34 18.24 -21.12
C THR A 870 -41.34 18.86 -19.74
N LEU A 871 -40.64 20.00 -19.62
CA LEU A 871 -40.70 20.84 -18.43
C LEU A 871 -42.15 21.22 -18.13
N THR A 872 -42.64 20.83 -16.95
CA THR A 872 -44.02 21.15 -16.51
C THR A 872 -44.22 22.65 -16.23
N ALA A 873 -43.12 23.40 -16.03
CA ALA A 873 -43.07 24.85 -16.00
C ALA A 873 -41.77 25.34 -16.67
N ALA A 874 -41.81 26.48 -17.36
CA ALA A 874 -40.59 27.11 -17.84
C ALA A 874 -39.67 27.46 -16.65
N ALA A 875 -38.39 27.10 -16.74
CA ALA A 875 -37.36 27.60 -15.84
C ALA A 875 -37.47 29.14 -15.74
N ALA A 876 -37.21 29.70 -14.57
CA ALA A 876 -37.25 31.16 -14.39
C ALA A 876 -36.19 31.78 -15.31
N VAL A 877 -36.65 32.47 -16.37
CA VAL A 877 -35.79 33.06 -17.41
C VAL A 877 -34.92 34.14 -16.80
#